data_AF-A0A222P4X5-F1
#
_entry.id   AF-A0A222P4X5-F1
#
_cell.length_a   1.000
_cell.length_b   1.000
_cell.length_c   1.000
_cell.angle_alpha   90.00
_cell.angle_beta   90.00
_cell.angle_gamma   90.00
#
_symmetry.space_group_name_H-M   'P 1'
#
loop_
_entity.id
_entity.type
_entity.pdbx_description
1 polymer ?
#
loop_
_entity_poly.entity_id
_entity_poly.type
_entity_poly.pdbx_seq_one_letter_code
_entity_poly.pdbx_strand_id
1 'polypeptide(L)'
;MPAESAKKLLVKYNQRQYQEFLTDEATVLYLPAVSAVPWIGAADRDRVDVYEKAPYKFGEHQVNFISKNGEPYSFQWQTNAQRLKQAVRWGIVRTESITGKVIAALGNYRITAHERVAKGMISNTQRLKLQLLDHYQQRFEALQELESLVNKENSLATYSAAIEGYIQQLVTIRSKLEGEFSDTQLLALTPEAIRQLHQDIAEDIAKAECYLRAMTEKVLNNPQALRDYNRARGENSILHFIKQQMSDNLYQMQGINQDISYSKKRHFALTRGSLNDCIEDARREIEEHKADPRNAITAEHHGLYTSENGSVTYDFGRDNLTPARQRQVLLGISFIEGWDTVDDESEKPIVKNQFGSEPLSVIAATNWQLHRNFGSAIKSAAFFVVNIFKGMLTYTHPWEEEAWENQQFHLIAKILREKASLNEPLLLKPIKFIKALMYALKDCFRGIRNLGTDLFHIPELIFDDWKASKPLKDFDTVIKDAEKSLAWINEKEAERLQYILGSFSSLKNDAKPVSLLAKTDYPLTAGEQNDILTAMVRGFDGFVSVFTHNIYAKDPVAGLIFTTAYAAGAAVIFYPALSSVVFGTGYVNWLTNFSYSMGSGKLAAALAGGSTQAQVFATGWDTAIHGPNGAGVTVAMQIAEDPLTYGSYFALAYGLGYVLVNGINGHKIPVLSDILHEDLGSTPEASYPFIGGKFALAGYELFHRDSKEELHPVHIKFNGTEHKDYPKYLIKSNEQVITRFLFARWLAIHAETLPKLESTILFEIERHLDRLFSAEDAASLKKILYPEKEPTIAFQLFSIPLTYIPAICRFCFAFILSPLAWYMGNPEPAQPIKRASSDLYAKISKDLNRLLIAGSQLMYGCFKVLASPIKALAFTTNMLISRIAALADWLPAHSIHQYFARIHSFFNNLGEWMYPARATKSVIFAHPVHTIKAVEHSYKRMLEQLETTPLTSDLTFQQEKLPAPLSLNSPIPEPPPSETTNSLVASI
;
A
#
# COMPACT_ATOMS: atom_id res chain seq x y z
N MET A 1 -21.21 0.20 -24.99
CA MET A 1 -20.15 0.04 -26.01
C MET A 1 -19.34 -1.22 -25.72
N PRO A 2 -19.27 -2.22 -26.61
CA PRO A 2 -18.72 -3.55 -26.28
C PRO A 2 -17.22 -3.79 -26.59
N ALA A 3 -16.45 -2.80 -27.05
CA ALA A 3 -15.00 -2.97 -27.29
C ALA A 3 -14.21 -1.75 -26.78
N GLU A 4 -13.02 -1.98 -26.21
CA GLU A 4 -12.20 -0.91 -25.62
C GLU A 4 -11.71 0.11 -26.66
N SER A 5 -11.42 1.32 -26.17
CA SER A 5 -10.82 2.34 -27.02
C SER A 5 -9.39 1.94 -27.38
N ALA A 6 -8.99 2.28 -28.60
CA ALA A 6 -7.63 2.13 -29.13
C ALA A 6 -6.53 2.52 -28.12
N LYS A 7 -6.72 3.65 -27.40
CA LYS A 7 -5.79 4.13 -26.37
C LYS A 7 -5.63 3.15 -25.21
N LYS A 8 -6.74 2.61 -24.69
CA LYS A 8 -6.71 1.68 -23.55
C LYS A 8 -6.03 0.37 -23.95
N LEU A 9 -6.33 -0.12 -25.15
CA LEU A 9 -5.67 -1.32 -25.71
C LEU A 9 -4.16 -1.11 -25.85
N LEU A 10 -3.73 0.07 -26.34
CA LEU A 10 -2.31 0.41 -26.46
C LEU A 10 -1.60 0.49 -25.10
N VAL A 11 -2.23 1.12 -24.11
CA VAL A 11 -1.70 1.20 -22.74
C VAL A 11 -1.51 -0.19 -22.14
N LYS A 12 -2.51 -1.07 -22.26
CA LYS A 12 -2.44 -2.47 -21.80
C LYS A 12 -1.35 -3.26 -22.50
N TYR A 13 -1.27 -3.14 -23.83
CA TYR A 13 -0.23 -3.79 -24.63
C TYR A 13 1.17 -3.34 -24.17
N ASN A 14 1.40 -2.03 -24.06
CA ASN A 14 2.66 -1.47 -23.60
C ASN A 14 3.03 -1.93 -22.19
N GLN A 15 2.06 -1.98 -21.27
CA GLN A 15 2.28 -2.44 -19.90
C GLN A 15 2.65 -3.92 -19.84
N ARG A 16 2.01 -4.78 -20.65
CA ARG A 16 2.34 -6.20 -20.75
C ARG A 16 3.74 -6.42 -21.33
N GLN A 17 4.05 -5.76 -22.44
CA GLN A 17 5.39 -5.83 -23.06
C GLN A 17 6.48 -5.32 -22.11
N TYR A 18 6.20 -4.26 -21.35
CA TYR A 18 7.12 -3.77 -20.33
C TYR A 18 7.32 -4.78 -19.21
N GLN A 19 6.26 -5.45 -18.71
CA GLN A 19 6.39 -6.47 -17.67
C GLN A 19 7.18 -7.71 -18.14
N GLU A 20 6.95 -8.16 -19.38
CA GLU A 20 7.71 -9.24 -20.01
C GLU A 20 9.20 -8.82 -20.10
N PHE A 21 9.47 -7.59 -20.55
CA PHE A 21 10.81 -6.98 -20.57
C PHE A 21 11.48 -6.89 -19.21
N LEU A 22 10.75 -6.77 -18.09
CA LEU A 22 11.41 -6.79 -16.77
C LEU A 22 12.03 -8.16 -16.46
N THR A 23 11.38 -9.23 -16.92
CA THR A 23 11.72 -10.62 -16.55
C THR A 23 12.57 -11.36 -17.57
N ASP A 24 12.71 -10.82 -18.78
CA ASP A 24 13.47 -11.42 -19.89
C ASP A 24 14.94 -10.97 -19.96
N GLU A 25 15.70 -11.57 -20.89
CA GLU A 25 17.11 -11.21 -21.18
C GLU A 25 17.26 -9.98 -22.09
N ALA A 26 16.15 -9.41 -22.60
CA ALA A 26 16.24 -8.33 -23.57
C ALA A 26 16.86 -7.08 -22.93
N THR A 27 17.75 -6.41 -23.67
CA THR A 27 18.43 -5.19 -23.21
C THR A 27 17.71 -3.92 -23.63
N VAL A 28 16.89 -3.96 -24.69
CA VAL A 28 16.15 -2.81 -25.21
C VAL A 28 14.72 -3.21 -25.53
N LEU A 29 13.77 -2.33 -25.21
CA LEU A 29 12.36 -2.45 -25.56
C LEU A 29 11.88 -1.16 -26.23
N TYR A 30 11.24 -1.30 -27.39
CA TYR A 30 10.64 -0.19 -28.13
C TYR A 30 9.13 -0.24 -27.97
N LEU A 31 8.54 0.80 -27.37
CA LEU A 31 7.09 0.93 -27.22
C LEU A 31 6.56 2.17 -27.96
N PRO A 32 5.40 2.10 -28.61
CA PRO A 32 4.74 3.28 -29.15
C PRO A 32 4.36 4.24 -28.01
N ALA A 33 4.69 5.53 -28.14
CA ALA A 33 4.36 6.51 -27.11
C ALA A 33 2.85 6.76 -27.03
N VAL A 34 2.28 6.78 -25.83
CA VAL A 34 0.86 7.06 -25.59
C VAL A 34 0.62 8.58 -25.59
N SER A 35 -0.40 9.06 -26.31
CA SER A 35 -0.71 10.50 -26.33
C SER A 35 -1.23 10.98 -24.96
N ALA A 36 -0.85 12.20 -24.57
CA ALA A 36 -1.36 12.85 -23.36
C ALA A 36 -2.84 13.28 -23.52
N VAL A 37 -3.33 13.41 -24.76
CA VAL A 37 -4.68 13.89 -25.06
C VAL A 37 -5.71 12.76 -24.85
N PRO A 38 -6.81 12.95 -24.10
CA PRO A 38 -7.72 11.87 -23.72
C PRO A 38 -8.30 11.05 -24.90
N TRP A 39 -8.59 11.69 -26.03
CA TRP A 39 -9.24 11.06 -27.19
C TRP A 39 -8.27 10.53 -28.27
N ILE A 40 -6.96 10.62 -28.05
CA ILE A 40 -5.93 10.19 -29.02
C ILE A 40 -5.21 8.96 -28.45
N GLY A 41 -5.07 7.92 -29.28
CA GLY A 41 -4.45 6.64 -28.91
C GLY A 41 -2.93 6.72 -28.78
N ALA A 42 -2.23 6.56 -29.90
CA ALA A 42 -0.79 6.76 -29.99
C ALA A 42 -0.46 8.24 -30.23
N ALA A 43 0.68 8.68 -29.70
CA ALA A 43 1.30 9.93 -30.12
C ALA A 43 1.79 9.82 -31.58
N ASP A 44 2.35 10.91 -32.12
CA ASP A 44 2.90 10.97 -33.49
C ASP A 44 3.73 9.73 -33.87
N ARG A 45 3.69 9.29 -35.14
CA ARG A 45 4.29 8.02 -35.62
C ARG A 45 5.79 7.90 -35.32
N ASP A 46 6.49 9.02 -35.22
CA ASP A 46 7.92 9.07 -34.95
C ASP A 46 8.27 9.09 -33.44
N ARG A 47 7.28 9.15 -32.54
CA ARG A 47 7.50 9.12 -31.08
C ARG A 47 7.44 7.69 -30.56
N VAL A 48 8.61 7.16 -30.29
CA VAL A 48 8.83 5.86 -29.65
C VAL A 48 9.38 6.08 -28.25
N ASP A 49 8.83 5.35 -27.28
CA ASP A 49 9.42 5.20 -25.96
C ASP A 49 10.43 4.05 -26.02
N VAL A 50 11.72 4.37 -25.91
CA VAL A 50 12.82 3.41 -25.86
C VAL A 50 13.16 3.14 -24.40
N TYR A 51 13.09 1.88 -23.99
CA TYR A 51 13.50 1.43 -22.67
C TYR A 51 14.81 0.66 -22.80
N GLU A 52 15.82 0.99 -22.01
CA GLU A 52 17.10 0.28 -22.00
C GLU A 52 17.38 -0.28 -20.60
N LYS A 53 17.79 -1.54 -20.54
CA LYS A 53 18.11 -2.29 -19.32
C LYS A 53 19.62 -2.47 -19.22
N ALA A 54 20.22 -1.87 -18.18
CA ALA A 54 21.64 -1.96 -17.87
C ALA A 54 21.86 -2.87 -16.64
N PRO A 55 22.32 -4.12 -16.81
CA PRO A 55 22.58 -5.05 -15.72
C PRO A 55 23.90 -4.75 -14.99
N TYR A 56 23.88 -4.77 -13.66
CA TYR A 56 25.07 -4.71 -12.80
C TYR A 56 25.09 -5.96 -11.91
N LYS A 57 26.07 -6.82 -12.16
CA LYS A 57 26.19 -8.14 -11.54
C LYS A 57 27.41 -8.21 -10.64
N PHE A 58 27.18 -8.58 -9.37
CA PHE A 58 28.21 -8.87 -8.39
C PHE A 58 27.87 -10.25 -7.80
N GLY A 59 28.55 -11.31 -8.25
CA GLY A 59 28.18 -12.69 -7.88
C GLY A 59 26.99 -13.24 -8.67
N GLU A 60 26.10 -14.00 -8.01
CA GLU A 60 24.98 -14.71 -8.66
C GLU A 60 23.76 -13.83 -8.96
N HIS A 61 23.60 -12.73 -8.21
CA HIS A 61 22.46 -11.83 -8.28
C HIS A 61 22.83 -10.49 -8.96
N GLN A 62 21.83 -9.75 -9.42
CA GLN A 62 22.07 -8.51 -10.18
C GLN A 62 21.00 -7.44 -9.94
N VAL A 63 21.41 -6.17 -10.10
CA VAL A 63 20.52 -5.00 -10.15
C VAL A 63 20.50 -4.50 -11.58
N ASN A 64 19.31 -4.38 -12.17
CA ASN A 64 19.15 -3.84 -13.52
C ASN A 64 18.55 -2.44 -13.45
N PHE A 65 19.27 -1.45 -14.00
CA PHE A 65 18.78 -0.08 -14.11
C PHE A 65 18.06 0.09 -15.45
N ILE A 66 16.89 0.72 -15.40
CA ILE A 66 16.03 0.93 -16.56
C ILE A 66 16.03 2.43 -16.87
N SER A 67 16.46 2.77 -18.07
CA SER A 67 16.31 4.11 -18.63
C SER A 67 15.11 4.13 -19.58
N LYS A 68 14.44 5.29 -19.68
CA LYS A 68 13.40 5.57 -20.66
C LYS A 68 13.82 6.79 -21.47
N ASN A 69 13.99 6.64 -22.78
CA ASN A 69 14.42 7.70 -23.71
C ASN A 69 15.73 8.38 -23.25
N GLY A 70 16.66 7.61 -22.68
CA GLY A 70 17.93 8.10 -22.14
C GLY A 70 17.86 8.72 -20.75
N GLU A 71 16.68 8.83 -20.12
CA GLU A 71 16.51 9.32 -18.75
C GLU A 71 16.32 8.16 -17.76
N PRO A 72 16.84 8.24 -16.51
CA PRO A 72 16.59 7.21 -15.49
C PRO A 72 15.08 7.05 -15.22
N TYR A 73 14.57 5.81 -15.27
CA TYR A 73 13.15 5.52 -15.10
C TYR A 73 12.88 4.71 -13.82
N SER A 74 13.51 3.53 -13.70
CA SER A 74 13.38 2.67 -12.52
C SER A 74 14.59 1.74 -12.39
N PHE A 75 14.61 0.91 -11.37
CA PHE A 75 15.54 -0.22 -11.28
C PHE A 75 14.80 -1.44 -10.73
N GLN A 76 15.31 -2.61 -11.08
CA GLN A 76 14.82 -3.91 -10.63
C GLN A 76 15.94 -4.69 -9.97
N TRP A 77 15.58 -5.52 -9.00
CA TRP A 77 16.52 -6.39 -8.30
C TRP A 77 16.14 -7.85 -8.56
N GLN A 78 17.07 -8.57 -9.19
CA GLN A 78 16.94 -9.98 -9.51
C GLN A 78 17.77 -10.79 -8.51
N THR A 79 17.08 -11.55 -7.65
CA THR A 79 17.66 -12.25 -6.51
C THR A 79 16.90 -13.55 -6.22
N ASN A 80 17.05 -14.12 -5.04
CA ASN A 80 16.28 -15.28 -4.57
C ASN A 80 15.23 -14.90 -3.51
N ALA A 81 14.30 -15.83 -3.26
CA ALA A 81 13.21 -15.64 -2.30
C ALA A 81 13.68 -15.31 -0.87
N GLN A 82 14.79 -15.92 -0.41
CA GLN A 82 15.31 -15.71 0.93
C GLN A 82 15.86 -14.28 1.12
N ARG A 83 16.52 -13.73 0.09
CA ARG A 83 16.99 -12.33 0.09
C ARG A 83 15.83 -11.33 0.06
N LEU A 84 14.75 -11.61 -0.67
CA LEU A 84 13.54 -10.78 -0.62
C LEU A 84 12.89 -10.79 0.77
N LYS A 85 12.83 -11.95 1.45
CA LYS A 85 12.39 -12.01 2.85
C LYS A 85 13.28 -11.15 3.77
N GLN A 86 14.60 -11.22 3.59
CA GLN A 86 15.52 -10.32 4.31
C GLN A 86 15.28 -8.85 3.97
N ALA A 87 14.96 -8.51 2.72
CA ALA A 87 14.67 -7.15 2.32
C ALA A 87 13.39 -6.57 2.95
N VAL A 88 12.40 -7.42 3.27
CA VAL A 88 11.27 -7.02 4.14
C VAL A 88 11.78 -6.62 5.53
N ARG A 89 12.68 -7.41 6.14
CA ARG A 89 13.30 -7.06 7.45
C ARG A 89 14.12 -5.77 7.42
N TRP A 90 14.60 -5.35 6.26
CA TRP A 90 15.31 -4.08 6.05
C TRP A 90 14.39 -2.91 5.70
N GLY A 91 13.09 -3.16 5.47
CA GLY A 91 12.13 -2.14 5.06
C GLY A 91 12.26 -1.67 3.62
N ILE A 92 12.93 -2.46 2.77
CA ILE A 92 13.18 -2.13 1.37
C ILE A 92 12.04 -2.59 0.47
N VAL A 93 11.55 -3.81 0.70
CA VAL A 93 10.40 -4.37 -0.02
C VAL A 93 9.12 -3.89 0.66
N ARG A 94 8.21 -3.30 -0.13
CA ARG A 94 6.90 -2.87 0.37
C ARG A 94 5.96 -4.06 0.52
N THR A 95 5.36 -4.19 1.69
CA THR A 95 4.37 -5.22 2.02
C THR A 95 3.00 -4.62 2.31
N GLU A 96 1.96 -5.43 2.21
CA GLU A 96 0.58 -4.97 2.44
C GLU A 96 0.00 -5.41 3.79
N SER A 97 0.41 -6.60 4.26
CA SER A 97 0.10 -7.16 5.59
C SER A 97 0.53 -6.24 6.73
N ILE A 98 -0.15 -6.32 7.88
CA ILE A 98 0.22 -5.50 9.03
C ILE A 98 1.56 -5.97 9.62
N THR A 99 1.77 -7.28 9.77
CA THR A 99 3.04 -7.79 10.32
C THR A 99 4.21 -7.43 9.41
N GLY A 100 4.07 -7.58 8.09
CA GLY A 100 5.08 -7.15 7.11
C GLY A 100 5.40 -5.66 7.21
N LYS A 101 4.38 -4.80 7.31
CA LYS A 101 4.56 -3.34 7.44
C LYS A 101 5.29 -2.95 8.73
N VAL A 102 4.93 -3.58 9.85
CA VAL A 102 5.59 -3.37 11.15
C VAL A 102 7.06 -3.81 11.08
N ILE A 103 7.33 -4.99 10.51
CA ILE A 103 8.69 -5.50 10.32
C ILE A 103 9.50 -4.54 9.44
N ALA A 104 8.92 -4.07 8.33
CA ALA A 104 9.55 -3.14 7.40
C ALA A 104 9.83 -1.77 8.04
N ALA A 105 8.87 -1.21 8.79
CA ALA A 105 9.02 0.07 9.49
C ALA A 105 10.17 0.03 10.50
N LEU A 106 10.27 -1.05 11.28
CA LEU A 106 11.40 -1.29 12.18
C LEU A 106 12.72 -1.50 11.42
N GLY A 107 12.65 -2.13 10.25
CA GLY A 107 13.78 -2.39 9.35
C GLY A 107 14.51 -1.13 8.89
N ASN A 108 13.83 0.01 8.83
CA ASN A 108 14.46 1.30 8.50
C ASN A 108 15.60 1.69 9.45
N TYR A 109 15.63 1.14 10.67
CA TYR A 109 16.79 1.31 11.55
C TYR A 109 18.06 0.66 10.98
N ARG A 110 17.95 -0.48 10.26
CA ARG A 110 19.10 -1.09 9.57
C ARG A 110 19.67 -0.18 8.50
N ILE A 111 18.80 0.43 7.70
CA ILE A 111 19.20 1.42 6.69
C ILE A 111 19.96 2.56 7.37
N THR A 112 19.38 3.14 8.43
CA THR A 112 20.00 4.25 9.19
C THR A 112 21.34 3.83 9.81
N ALA A 113 21.47 2.61 10.31
CA ALA A 113 22.71 2.07 10.86
C ALA A 113 23.78 1.88 9.77
N HIS A 114 23.41 1.32 8.61
CA HIS A 114 24.35 1.07 7.51
C HIS A 114 24.67 2.32 6.70
N GLU A 115 23.83 3.36 6.73
CA GLU A 115 24.20 4.68 6.22
C GLU A 115 25.36 5.29 7.01
N ARG A 116 25.49 5.00 8.31
CA ARG A 116 26.67 5.40 9.10
C ARG A 116 27.88 4.59 8.70
N VAL A 117 27.72 3.27 8.51
CA VAL A 117 28.79 2.38 8.04
C VAL A 117 29.31 2.85 6.69
N ALA A 118 28.43 3.24 5.77
CA ALA A 118 28.82 3.77 4.46
C ALA A 118 29.68 5.04 4.54
N LYS A 119 29.57 5.80 5.64
CA LYS A 119 30.39 6.99 5.94
C LYS A 119 31.66 6.66 6.74
N GLY A 120 31.95 5.39 6.98
CA GLY A 120 33.07 4.93 7.79
C GLY A 120 32.88 5.08 9.30
N MET A 121 31.62 5.10 9.77
CA MET A 121 31.28 5.23 11.19
C MET A 121 30.37 4.09 11.68
N ILE A 122 30.49 3.73 12.95
CA ILE A 122 29.59 2.75 13.58
C ILE A 122 29.19 3.22 14.97
N SER A 123 27.93 3.01 15.37
CA SER A 123 27.54 3.31 16.75
C SER A 123 28.09 2.25 17.70
N ASN A 124 28.59 2.67 18.86
CA ASN A 124 29.03 1.75 19.92
C ASN A 124 27.95 0.79 20.45
N THR A 125 26.67 1.02 20.11
CA THR A 125 25.53 0.16 20.48
C THR A 125 24.85 -0.47 19.27
N GLN A 126 25.45 -0.37 18.08
CA GLN A 126 24.82 -0.79 16.83
C GLN A 126 24.50 -2.29 16.84
N ARG A 127 25.48 -3.17 17.09
CA ARG A 127 25.27 -4.62 17.20
C ARG A 127 24.16 -4.98 18.17
N LEU A 128 24.22 -4.43 19.39
CA LEU A 128 23.20 -4.64 20.42
C LEU A 128 21.79 -4.25 19.94
N LYS A 129 21.66 -3.06 19.33
CA LYS A 129 20.37 -2.55 18.85
C LYS A 129 19.86 -3.33 17.64
N LEU A 130 20.74 -3.81 16.77
CA LEU A 130 20.39 -4.69 15.65
C LEU A 130 19.92 -6.06 16.14
N GLN A 131 20.57 -6.64 17.15
CA GLN A 131 20.10 -7.90 17.76
C GLN A 131 18.78 -7.74 18.50
N LEU A 132 18.60 -6.63 19.24
CA LEU A 132 17.30 -6.31 19.85
C LEU A 132 16.21 -6.21 18.77
N LEU A 133 16.52 -5.55 17.66
CA LEU A 133 15.62 -5.46 16.51
C LEU A 133 15.32 -6.83 15.88
N ASP A 134 16.33 -7.70 15.70
CA ASP A 134 16.14 -9.07 15.21
C ASP A 134 15.23 -9.87 16.15
N HIS A 135 15.45 -9.80 17.46
CA HIS A 135 14.64 -10.48 18.45
C HIS A 135 13.14 -10.16 18.32
N TYR A 136 12.80 -8.86 18.23
CA TYR A 136 11.41 -8.45 18.09
C TYR A 136 10.83 -8.73 16.70
N GLN A 137 11.61 -8.57 15.63
CA GLN A 137 11.16 -8.95 14.28
C GLN A 137 10.89 -10.45 14.15
N GLN A 138 11.68 -11.32 14.80
CA GLN A 138 11.40 -12.76 14.85
C GLN A 138 10.05 -13.05 15.55
N ARG A 139 9.75 -12.36 16.66
CA ARG A 139 8.43 -12.47 17.33
C ARG A 139 7.28 -12.03 16.41
N PHE A 140 7.48 -11.00 15.59
CA PHE A 140 6.47 -10.56 14.61
C PHE A 140 6.33 -11.51 13.42
N GLU A 141 7.43 -12.10 12.95
CA GLU A 141 7.37 -13.14 11.92
C GLU A 141 6.58 -14.36 12.38
N ALA A 142 6.69 -14.73 13.66
CA ALA A 142 5.91 -15.83 14.21
C ALA A 142 4.39 -15.60 14.16
N LEU A 143 3.95 -14.33 14.08
CA LEU A 143 2.53 -13.97 13.93
C LEU A 143 2.03 -14.04 12.47
N GLN A 144 2.91 -14.14 11.47
CA GLN A 144 2.52 -14.12 10.04
C GLN A 144 1.62 -15.29 9.65
N GLU A 145 1.84 -16.47 10.24
CA GLU A 145 1.00 -17.66 10.02
C GLU A 145 -0.42 -17.42 10.55
N LEU A 146 -0.55 -16.81 11.73
CA LEU A 146 -1.83 -16.42 12.31
C LEU A 146 -2.54 -15.36 11.46
N GLU A 147 -1.81 -14.34 10.97
CA GLU A 147 -2.38 -13.30 10.11
C GLU A 147 -2.91 -13.91 8.79
N SER A 148 -2.24 -14.94 8.28
CA SER A 148 -2.66 -15.65 7.07
C SER A 148 -3.97 -16.43 7.24
N LEU A 149 -4.50 -16.57 8.46
CA LEU A 149 -5.81 -17.18 8.72
C LEU A 149 -6.96 -16.18 8.58
N VAL A 150 -6.67 -14.88 8.58
CA VAL A 150 -7.68 -13.81 8.51
C VAL A 150 -8.51 -13.94 7.23
N ASN A 151 -9.83 -13.83 7.38
CA ASN A 151 -10.83 -13.90 6.32
C ASN A 151 -10.87 -15.23 5.52
N LYS A 152 -10.27 -16.32 6.04
CA LYS A 152 -10.37 -17.68 5.45
C LYS A 152 -11.31 -18.58 6.26
N GLU A 153 -12.09 -19.41 5.58
CA GLU A 153 -12.91 -20.44 6.24
C GLU A 153 -12.05 -21.61 6.71
N ASN A 154 -11.40 -21.44 7.87
CA ASN A 154 -10.55 -22.43 8.49
C ASN A 154 -11.34 -23.30 9.49
N SER A 155 -10.89 -24.54 9.68
CA SER A 155 -11.41 -25.40 10.75
C SER A 155 -10.80 -25.02 12.10
N LEU A 156 -11.43 -25.42 13.20
CA LEU A 156 -10.86 -25.27 14.54
C LEU A 156 -9.46 -25.90 14.62
N ALA A 157 -9.27 -27.10 14.05
CA ALA A 157 -7.98 -27.76 14.01
C ALA A 157 -6.89 -26.93 13.31
N THR A 158 -7.25 -26.20 12.25
CA THR A 158 -6.29 -25.32 11.55
C THR A 158 -5.88 -24.14 12.42
N TYR A 159 -6.84 -23.51 13.12
CA TYR A 159 -6.54 -22.44 14.07
C TYR A 159 -5.69 -22.94 15.25
N SER A 160 -6.04 -24.09 15.83
CA SER A 160 -5.28 -24.70 16.92
C SER A 160 -3.84 -24.98 16.49
N ALA A 161 -3.64 -25.63 15.34
CA ALA A 161 -2.32 -25.93 14.82
C ALA A 161 -1.46 -24.67 14.59
N ALA A 162 -2.04 -23.61 14.03
CA ALA A 162 -1.31 -22.36 13.81
C ALA A 162 -0.96 -21.64 15.12
N ILE A 163 -1.86 -21.63 16.12
CA ILE A 163 -1.58 -21.02 17.43
C ILE A 163 -0.52 -21.83 18.20
N GLU A 164 -0.58 -23.16 18.13
CA GLU A 164 0.45 -24.04 18.67
C GLU A 164 1.79 -23.83 17.95
N GLY A 165 1.77 -23.65 16.62
CA GLY A 165 2.94 -23.28 15.83
C GLY A 165 3.57 -21.96 16.29
N TYR A 166 2.75 -20.93 16.52
CA TYR A 166 3.20 -19.67 17.10
C TYR A 166 3.85 -19.86 18.49
N ILE A 167 3.21 -20.62 19.38
CA ILE A 167 3.75 -20.92 20.72
C ILE A 167 5.11 -21.65 20.60
N GLN A 168 5.23 -22.63 19.70
CA GLN A 168 6.46 -23.38 19.51
C GLN A 168 7.61 -22.48 18.97
N GLN A 169 7.29 -21.54 18.09
CA GLN A 169 8.25 -20.54 17.61
C GLN A 169 8.70 -19.63 18.76
N LEU A 170 7.79 -19.16 19.61
CA LEU A 170 8.15 -18.38 20.81
C LEU A 170 9.04 -19.16 21.79
N VAL A 171 8.76 -20.45 22.03
CA VAL A 171 9.61 -21.32 22.86
C VAL A 171 11.01 -21.45 22.26
N THR A 172 11.11 -21.55 20.93
CA THR A 172 12.39 -21.61 20.22
C THR A 172 13.17 -20.30 20.30
N ILE A 173 12.49 -19.16 20.18
CA ILE A 173 13.11 -17.83 20.36
C ILE A 173 13.60 -17.71 21.81
N ARG A 174 12.78 -18.12 22.78
CA ARG A 174 13.12 -18.08 24.20
C ARG A 174 14.36 -18.91 24.54
N SER A 175 14.52 -20.09 23.95
CA SER A 175 15.66 -20.97 24.25
C SER A 175 16.99 -20.48 23.67
N LYS A 176 16.96 -19.64 22.63
CA LYS A 176 18.15 -19.06 21.98
C LYS A 176 18.60 -17.73 22.57
N LEU A 177 17.79 -17.11 23.42
CA LEU A 177 17.94 -15.75 23.91
C LEU A 177 19.33 -15.47 24.51
N GLU A 178 19.81 -16.33 25.40
CA GLU A 178 21.12 -16.15 26.05
C GLU A 178 22.27 -16.21 25.04
N GLY A 179 22.17 -17.13 24.06
CA GLY A 179 23.15 -17.25 22.97
C GLY A 179 23.17 -16.03 22.06
N GLU A 180 21.99 -15.50 21.70
CA GLU A 180 21.87 -14.32 20.81
C GLU A 180 22.56 -13.08 21.39
N PHE A 181 22.46 -12.87 22.70
CA PHE A 181 23.01 -11.67 23.37
C PHE A 181 24.35 -11.89 24.09
N SER A 182 24.89 -13.11 24.09
CA SER A 182 26.12 -13.49 24.81
C SER A 182 27.31 -12.59 24.50
N ASP A 183 27.49 -12.22 23.24
CA ASP A 183 28.59 -11.38 22.74
C ASP A 183 28.25 -9.88 22.73
N THR A 184 27.27 -9.44 23.53
CA THR A 184 26.87 -8.02 23.59
C THR A 184 27.01 -7.40 24.96
N GLN A 185 27.01 -6.06 24.96
CA GLN A 185 27.04 -5.26 26.18
C GLN A 185 25.69 -5.22 26.90
N LEU A 186 24.66 -6.01 26.52
CA LEU A 186 23.32 -5.91 27.10
C LEU A 186 23.33 -6.09 28.61
N LEU A 187 23.91 -7.18 29.12
CA LEU A 187 23.99 -7.46 30.56
C LEU A 187 24.86 -6.45 31.30
N ALA A 188 25.88 -5.91 30.62
CA ALA A 188 26.70 -4.85 31.18
C ALA A 188 25.88 -3.57 31.38
N LEU A 189 25.03 -3.20 30.42
CA LEU A 189 24.23 -1.96 30.45
C LEU A 189 22.94 -2.10 31.29
N THR A 190 22.30 -3.27 31.25
CA THR A 190 21.00 -3.57 31.87
C THR A 190 21.01 -5.04 32.36
N PRO A 191 21.41 -5.28 33.62
CA PRO A 191 21.57 -6.65 34.16
C PRO A 191 20.29 -7.50 34.12
N GLU A 192 19.13 -6.87 34.23
CA GLU A 192 17.82 -7.53 34.26
C GLU A 192 17.21 -7.80 32.88
N ALA A 193 17.80 -7.28 31.79
CA ALA A 193 17.16 -7.28 30.47
C ALA A 193 16.88 -8.68 29.93
N ILE A 194 17.80 -9.63 30.10
CA ILE A 194 17.61 -11.02 29.64
C ILE A 194 16.45 -11.68 30.39
N ARG A 195 16.37 -11.46 31.71
CA ARG A 195 15.25 -11.96 32.52
C ARG A 195 13.92 -11.34 32.11
N GLN A 196 13.90 -10.03 31.83
CA GLN A 196 12.73 -9.32 31.33
C GLN A 196 12.27 -9.87 29.97
N LEU A 197 13.18 -10.07 29.02
CA LEU A 197 12.89 -10.66 27.71
C LEU A 197 12.33 -12.09 27.84
N HIS A 198 12.87 -12.92 28.74
CA HIS A 198 12.29 -14.23 29.04
C HIS A 198 10.86 -14.13 29.58
N GLN A 199 10.61 -13.18 30.47
CA GLN A 199 9.30 -12.95 31.05
C GLN A 199 8.30 -12.46 29.99
N ASP A 200 8.70 -11.53 29.13
CA ASP A 200 7.89 -11.00 28.04
C ASP A 200 7.43 -12.13 27.10
N ILE A 201 8.33 -13.04 26.70
CA ILE A 201 7.96 -14.20 25.87
C ILE A 201 7.05 -15.18 26.62
N ALA A 202 7.27 -15.37 27.93
CA ALA A 202 6.39 -16.22 28.74
C ALA A 202 4.96 -15.64 28.85
N GLU A 203 4.85 -14.30 28.94
CA GLU A 203 3.56 -13.61 28.92
C GLU A 203 2.86 -13.75 27.56
N ASP A 204 3.60 -13.65 26.44
CA ASP A 204 3.05 -13.87 25.10
C ASP A 204 2.52 -15.31 24.93
N ILE A 205 3.27 -16.31 25.40
CA ILE A 205 2.85 -17.72 25.40
C ILE A 205 1.56 -17.88 26.22
N ALA A 206 1.52 -17.33 27.43
CA ALA A 206 0.34 -17.42 28.29
C ALA A 206 -0.90 -16.76 27.67
N LYS A 207 -0.73 -15.61 26.99
CA LYS A 207 -1.82 -14.94 26.24
C LYS A 207 -2.30 -15.80 25.07
N ALA A 208 -1.39 -16.43 24.31
CA ALA A 208 -1.74 -17.31 23.21
C ALA A 208 -2.49 -18.57 23.67
N GLU A 209 -2.03 -19.21 24.75
CA GLU A 209 -2.73 -20.33 25.37
C GLU A 209 -4.13 -19.94 25.86
N CYS A 210 -4.26 -18.79 26.51
CA CYS A 210 -5.55 -18.26 26.97
C CYS A 210 -6.51 -18.02 25.79
N TYR A 211 -6.00 -17.42 24.71
CA TYR A 211 -6.77 -17.18 23.49
C TYR A 211 -7.24 -18.49 22.84
N LEU A 212 -6.37 -19.49 22.76
CA LEU A 212 -6.70 -20.83 22.23
C LEU A 212 -7.77 -21.54 23.07
N ARG A 213 -7.64 -21.50 24.41
CA ARG A 213 -8.62 -22.09 25.33
C ARG A 213 -9.99 -21.41 25.18
N ALA A 214 -10.02 -20.08 25.20
CA ALA A 214 -11.24 -19.30 25.04
C ALA A 214 -11.94 -19.58 23.70
N MET A 215 -11.17 -19.67 22.60
CA MET A 215 -11.70 -20.04 21.29
C MET A 215 -12.29 -21.45 21.30
N THR A 216 -11.56 -22.42 21.84
CA THR A 216 -11.98 -23.83 21.87
C THR A 216 -13.27 -24.02 22.67
N GLU A 217 -13.34 -23.44 23.87
CA GLU A 217 -14.54 -23.49 24.73
C GLU A 217 -15.76 -22.86 24.05
N LYS A 218 -15.58 -21.69 23.42
CA LYS A 218 -16.68 -20.99 22.73
C LYS A 218 -17.18 -21.76 21.51
N VAL A 219 -16.28 -22.40 20.76
CA VAL A 219 -16.62 -23.20 19.56
C VAL A 219 -17.27 -24.53 19.94
N LEU A 220 -16.84 -25.18 21.03
CA LEU A 220 -17.50 -26.37 21.57
C LEU A 220 -18.96 -26.11 21.92
N ASN A 221 -19.26 -24.94 22.50
CA ASN A 221 -20.62 -24.53 22.86
C ASN A 221 -21.43 -24.00 21.67
N ASN A 222 -20.77 -23.43 20.65
CA ASN A 222 -21.41 -22.93 19.44
C ASN A 222 -20.45 -23.04 18.24
N PRO A 223 -20.62 -24.03 17.35
CA PRO A 223 -19.77 -24.19 16.17
C PRO A 223 -19.72 -22.97 15.25
N GLN A 224 -20.77 -22.13 15.23
CA GLN A 224 -20.79 -20.90 14.43
C GLN A 224 -19.92 -19.78 15.02
N ALA A 225 -19.47 -19.90 16.27
CA ALA A 225 -18.65 -18.90 16.95
C ALA A 225 -17.27 -18.71 16.30
N LEU A 226 -16.77 -19.70 15.56
CA LEU A 226 -15.48 -19.61 14.84
C LEU A 226 -15.46 -18.44 13.84
N ARG A 227 -16.64 -18.03 13.35
CA ARG A 227 -16.78 -16.85 12.48
C ARG A 227 -16.38 -15.54 13.17
N ASP A 228 -16.47 -15.44 14.49
CA ASP A 228 -16.04 -14.24 15.21
C ASP A 228 -14.50 -14.10 15.19
N TYR A 229 -13.76 -15.21 15.21
CA TYR A 229 -12.29 -15.26 15.21
C TYR A 229 -11.69 -15.01 13.81
N ASN A 230 -12.41 -15.45 12.77
CA ASN A 230 -12.01 -15.29 11.37
C ASN A 230 -12.04 -13.84 10.86
N ARG A 231 -12.92 -13.00 11.41
CA ARG A 231 -13.09 -11.60 10.95
C ARG A 231 -11.80 -10.81 11.13
N ALA A 232 -11.50 -9.89 10.22
CA ALA A 232 -10.40 -8.92 10.39
C ALA A 232 -10.62 -7.85 11.48
N ARG A 233 -11.82 -7.76 12.08
CA ARG A 233 -12.19 -6.77 13.10
C ARG A 233 -13.09 -7.38 14.18
N GLY A 234 -13.10 -6.75 15.36
CA GLY A 234 -13.87 -7.17 16.54
C GLY A 234 -12.99 -7.81 17.61
N GLU A 235 -13.46 -7.76 18.87
CA GLU A 235 -12.68 -8.14 20.06
C GLU A 235 -12.08 -9.55 20.02
N ASN A 236 -12.79 -10.53 19.45
CA ASN A 236 -12.32 -11.91 19.36
C ASN A 236 -11.50 -12.20 18.09
N SER A 237 -11.35 -11.22 17.19
CA SER A 237 -10.64 -11.38 15.92
C SER A 237 -9.18 -11.81 16.13
N ILE A 238 -8.71 -12.73 15.29
CA ILE A 238 -7.29 -13.10 15.28
C ILE A 238 -6.40 -11.92 14.86
N LEU A 239 -6.88 -11.03 13.98
CA LEU A 239 -6.15 -9.82 13.61
C LEU A 239 -6.05 -8.83 14.78
N HIS A 240 -7.10 -8.73 15.60
CA HIS A 240 -7.05 -7.92 16.82
C HIS A 240 -6.05 -8.46 17.83
N PHE A 241 -6.05 -9.78 18.07
CA PHE A 241 -5.04 -10.45 18.89
C PHE A 241 -3.62 -10.15 18.38
N ILE A 242 -3.37 -10.28 17.07
CA ILE A 242 -2.07 -9.98 16.45
C ILE A 242 -1.68 -8.51 16.67
N LYS A 243 -2.60 -7.56 16.47
CA LYS A 243 -2.35 -6.13 16.72
C LYS A 243 -2.00 -5.84 18.18
N GLN A 244 -2.69 -6.47 19.13
CA GLN A 244 -2.37 -6.34 20.55
C GLN A 244 -0.99 -6.88 20.89
N GLN A 245 -0.66 -8.10 20.43
CA GLN A 245 0.67 -8.69 20.63
C GLN A 245 1.77 -7.81 20.04
N MET A 246 1.58 -7.31 18.81
CA MET A 246 2.55 -6.42 18.18
C MET A 246 2.72 -5.10 18.96
N SER A 247 1.61 -4.50 19.40
CA SER A 247 1.64 -3.27 20.19
C SER A 247 2.38 -3.47 21.52
N ASP A 248 2.03 -4.52 22.28
CA ASP A 248 2.67 -4.85 23.56
C ASP A 248 4.18 -5.04 23.39
N ASN A 249 4.58 -5.79 22.36
CA ASN A 249 5.97 -6.07 22.04
C ASN A 249 6.74 -4.80 21.64
N LEU A 250 6.12 -3.89 20.88
CA LEU A 250 6.74 -2.59 20.56
C LEU A 250 6.94 -1.71 21.81
N TYR A 251 5.99 -1.73 22.76
CA TYR A 251 6.16 -1.05 24.06
C TYR A 251 7.29 -1.67 24.89
N GLN A 252 7.36 -3.01 24.97
CA GLN A 252 8.46 -3.72 25.65
C GLN A 252 9.81 -3.37 25.01
N MET A 253 9.91 -3.42 23.68
CA MET A 253 11.11 -3.05 22.93
C MET A 253 11.52 -1.60 23.21
N GLN A 254 10.55 -0.68 23.26
CA GLN A 254 10.78 0.72 23.57
C GLN A 254 11.35 0.88 24.99
N GLY A 255 10.81 0.17 25.97
CA GLY A 255 11.28 0.18 27.35
C GLY A 255 12.74 -0.27 27.46
N ILE A 256 13.07 -1.44 26.88
CA ILE A 256 14.45 -1.98 26.89
C ILE A 256 15.42 -1.04 26.17
N ASN A 257 15.03 -0.51 24.99
CA ASN A 257 15.87 0.44 24.25
C ASN A 257 16.11 1.73 25.05
N GLN A 258 15.15 2.20 25.84
CA GLN A 258 15.33 3.35 26.72
C GLN A 258 16.25 3.04 27.89
N ASP A 259 16.11 1.88 28.54
CA ASP A 259 17.01 1.45 29.62
C ASP A 259 18.46 1.32 29.11
N ILE A 260 18.67 0.77 27.92
CA ILE A 260 19.99 0.73 27.24
C ILE A 260 20.51 2.14 26.95
N SER A 261 19.63 3.05 26.52
CA SER A 261 20.04 4.39 26.07
C SER A 261 20.37 5.32 27.24
N TYR A 262 19.72 5.15 28.40
CA TYR A 262 19.90 5.99 29.60
C TYR A 262 20.77 5.37 30.69
N SER A 263 21.34 4.19 30.46
CA SER A 263 22.30 3.57 31.39
C SER A 263 23.47 4.50 31.70
N LYS A 264 23.81 4.68 32.98
CA LYS A 264 24.98 5.48 33.43
C LYS A 264 26.31 5.02 32.85
N LYS A 265 26.39 3.75 32.46
CA LYS A 265 27.58 3.13 31.88
C LYS A 265 27.86 3.61 30.45
N ARG A 266 26.98 4.43 29.89
CA ARG A 266 27.12 5.05 28.57
C ARG A 266 27.41 6.54 28.69
N HIS A 267 28.12 7.09 27.70
CA HIS A 267 28.17 8.53 27.50
C HIS A 267 26.77 9.11 27.28
N PHE A 268 26.51 10.27 27.90
CA PHE A 268 25.21 10.93 28.00
C PHE A 268 24.45 11.00 26.66
N ALA A 269 23.22 10.46 26.63
CA ALA A 269 22.30 10.55 25.50
C ALA A 269 21.16 11.52 25.83
N LEU A 270 21.05 12.61 25.05
CA LEU A 270 19.98 13.61 25.20
C LEU A 270 18.60 13.10 24.74
N THR A 271 18.54 12.12 23.84
CA THR A 271 17.31 11.64 23.19
C THR A 271 17.13 10.12 23.26
N ARG A 272 15.95 9.64 22.83
CA ARG A 272 15.62 8.21 22.73
C ARG A 272 16.26 7.51 21.50
N GLY A 273 16.81 8.30 20.56
CA GLY A 273 17.60 7.87 19.39
C GLY A 273 16.79 7.23 18.25
N SER A 274 17.40 7.12 17.06
CA SER A 274 16.76 6.64 15.80
C SER A 274 16.00 5.31 15.86
N LEU A 275 16.38 4.36 16.75
CA LEU A 275 15.62 3.12 16.93
C LEU A 275 14.23 3.39 17.52
N ASN A 276 14.12 4.35 18.44
CA ASN A 276 12.84 4.75 19.01
C ASN A 276 11.92 5.30 17.92
N ASP A 277 12.43 6.13 17.01
CA ASP A 277 11.63 6.71 15.93
C ASP A 277 11.07 5.63 15.00
N CYS A 278 11.85 4.58 14.73
CA CYS A 278 11.40 3.42 13.96
C CYS A 278 10.35 2.59 14.73
N ILE A 279 10.46 2.47 16.06
CA ILE A 279 9.44 1.82 16.90
C ILE A 279 8.13 2.62 16.88
N GLU A 280 8.20 3.95 16.95
CA GLU A 280 7.01 4.80 16.79
C GLU A 280 6.41 4.61 15.40
N ASP A 281 7.21 4.71 14.33
CA ASP A 281 6.74 4.52 12.95
C ASP A 281 6.06 3.14 12.78
N ALA A 282 6.60 2.09 13.39
CA ALA A 282 5.99 0.77 13.39
C ALA A 282 4.66 0.72 14.16
N ARG A 283 4.53 1.45 15.28
CA ARG A 283 3.23 1.60 15.98
C ARG A 283 2.21 2.35 15.14
N ARG A 284 2.63 3.39 14.42
CA ARG A 284 1.75 4.12 13.50
C ARG A 284 1.18 3.18 12.44
N GLU A 285 1.99 2.28 11.88
CA GLU A 285 1.49 1.26 10.95
C GLU A 285 0.35 0.42 11.58
N ILE A 286 0.45 0.06 12.86
CA ILE A 286 -0.63 -0.68 13.57
C ILE A 286 -1.89 0.16 13.74
N GLU A 287 -1.75 1.40 14.20
CA GLU A 287 -2.86 2.33 14.47
C GLU A 287 -3.58 2.74 13.17
N GLU A 288 -2.84 2.96 12.09
CA GLU A 288 -3.36 3.43 10.80
C GLU A 288 -3.82 2.29 9.87
N HIS A 289 -3.52 1.04 10.21
CA HIS A 289 -3.89 -0.09 9.34
C HIS A 289 -5.40 -0.31 9.24
N LYS A 290 -5.93 0.04 8.07
CA LYS A 290 -7.30 -0.18 7.62
C LYS A 290 -7.35 -1.47 6.77
N ALA A 291 -7.32 -2.63 7.43
CA ALA A 291 -7.49 -3.92 6.75
C ALA A 291 -8.83 -3.98 5.99
N ASP A 292 -8.84 -4.50 4.76
CA ASP A 292 -10.08 -4.94 4.12
C ASP A 292 -10.67 -6.10 4.96
N PRO A 293 -11.94 -6.00 5.40
CA PRO A 293 -12.55 -7.01 6.25
C PRO A 293 -12.90 -8.33 5.56
N ARG A 294 -12.64 -8.50 4.26
CA ARG A 294 -13.04 -9.70 3.49
C ARG A 294 -11.95 -10.29 2.60
N ASN A 295 -10.92 -9.55 2.22
CA ASN A 295 -9.80 -10.13 1.47
C ASN A 295 -8.91 -10.99 2.37
N ALA A 296 -8.63 -12.22 1.95
CA ALA A 296 -7.73 -13.10 2.69
C ALA A 296 -6.28 -12.66 2.55
N ILE A 297 -5.50 -12.87 3.60
CA ILE A 297 -4.07 -12.55 3.61
C ILE A 297 -3.30 -13.78 3.12
N THR A 298 -2.40 -13.59 2.15
CA THR A 298 -1.56 -14.62 1.54
C THR A 298 -0.10 -14.38 1.90
N ALA A 299 0.76 -15.36 1.60
CA ALA A 299 2.19 -15.28 1.87
C ALA A 299 2.85 -14.09 1.13
N GLU A 300 2.41 -13.81 -0.09
CA GLU A 300 2.92 -12.72 -0.92
C GLU A 300 2.63 -11.35 -0.31
N HIS A 301 1.52 -11.18 0.43
CA HIS A 301 1.22 -9.93 1.17
C HIS A 301 2.20 -9.68 2.33
N HIS A 302 2.85 -10.73 2.83
CA HIS A 302 3.95 -10.67 3.81
C HIS A 302 5.32 -10.43 3.17
N GLY A 303 5.39 -10.41 1.83
CA GLY A 303 6.65 -10.37 1.07
C GLY A 303 7.35 -11.73 1.00
N LEU A 304 6.62 -12.84 1.23
CA LEU A 304 7.12 -14.20 1.09
C LEU A 304 6.81 -14.71 -0.32
N TYR A 305 7.78 -14.58 -1.24
CA TYR A 305 7.66 -15.03 -2.61
C TYR A 305 8.29 -16.42 -2.79
N THR A 306 7.75 -17.23 -3.69
CA THR A 306 8.31 -18.53 -4.06
C THR A 306 8.55 -18.60 -5.57
N SER A 307 9.61 -19.28 -6.00
CA SER A 307 9.94 -19.45 -7.42
C SER A 307 10.48 -20.86 -7.67
N GLU A 308 9.94 -21.54 -8.67
CA GLU A 308 10.36 -22.89 -9.09
C GLU A 308 11.78 -22.88 -9.68
N ASN A 309 12.18 -21.77 -10.31
CA ASN A 309 13.49 -21.59 -10.95
C ASN A 309 14.54 -20.94 -10.01
N GLY A 310 14.19 -20.68 -8.75
CA GLY A 310 15.07 -20.07 -7.74
C GLY A 310 15.31 -18.57 -7.85
N SER A 311 15.13 -17.95 -9.03
CA SER A 311 15.27 -16.50 -9.24
C SER A 311 13.92 -15.77 -9.23
N VAL A 312 13.88 -14.62 -8.54
CA VAL A 312 12.74 -13.72 -8.40
C VAL A 312 13.21 -12.28 -8.68
N THR A 313 12.43 -11.54 -9.46
CA THR A 313 12.70 -10.13 -9.77
C THR A 313 11.69 -9.23 -9.06
N TYR A 314 12.18 -8.23 -8.32
CA TYR A 314 11.38 -7.18 -7.69
C TYR A 314 11.55 -5.85 -8.44
N ASP A 315 10.43 -5.22 -8.83
CA ASP A 315 10.41 -3.96 -9.58
C ASP A 315 10.12 -2.77 -8.66
N PHE A 316 11.13 -1.94 -8.40
CA PHE A 316 10.99 -0.73 -7.58
C PHE A 316 10.32 0.43 -8.35
N GLY A 317 10.05 0.29 -9.65
CA GLY A 317 9.31 1.28 -10.43
C GLY A 317 7.88 1.49 -9.95
N ARG A 318 7.28 0.49 -9.27
CA ARG A 318 5.93 0.60 -8.70
C ARG A 318 5.88 1.31 -7.35
N ASP A 319 7.02 1.45 -6.69
CA ASP A 319 7.10 2.02 -5.35
C ASP A 319 7.21 3.55 -5.33
N ASN A 320 7.39 4.19 -6.50
CA ASN A 320 7.54 5.65 -6.65
C ASN A 320 8.59 6.24 -5.69
N LEU A 321 9.75 5.58 -5.57
CA LEU A 321 10.80 5.96 -4.63
C LEU A 321 11.42 7.31 -4.99
N THR A 322 11.58 8.19 -4.00
CA THR A 322 12.39 9.42 -4.14
C THR A 322 13.87 9.07 -4.39
N PRO A 323 14.66 9.94 -5.04
CA PRO A 323 16.10 9.69 -5.26
C PRO A 323 16.87 9.32 -3.98
N ALA A 324 16.52 9.96 -2.86
CA ALA A 324 17.11 9.64 -1.55
C ALA A 324 16.75 8.22 -1.10
N ARG A 325 15.49 7.81 -1.24
CA ARG A 325 15.05 6.46 -0.88
C ARG A 325 15.63 5.40 -1.83
N GLN A 326 15.78 5.69 -3.12
CA GLN A 326 16.45 4.79 -4.06
C GLN A 326 17.88 4.48 -3.60
N ARG A 327 18.65 5.50 -3.19
CA ARG A 327 20.00 5.31 -2.66
C ARG A 327 20.04 4.46 -1.39
N GLN A 328 19.06 4.65 -0.49
CA GLN A 328 18.90 3.81 0.71
C GLN A 328 18.61 2.35 0.36
N VAL A 329 17.72 2.12 -0.62
CA VAL A 329 17.40 0.78 -1.10
C VAL A 329 18.62 0.11 -1.70
N LEU A 330 19.37 0.80 -2.57
CA LEU A 330 20.59 0.26 -3.20
C LEU A 330 21.70 -0.04 -2.17
N LEU A 331 21.82 0.81 -1.14
CA LEU A 331 22.69 0.53 0.01
C LEU A 331 22.31 -0.78 0.69
N GLY A 332 21.03 -0.94 1.01
CA GLY A 332 20.54 -2.14 1.68
C GLY A 332 20.66 -3.40 0.83
N ILE A 333 20.42 -3.32 -0.49
CA ILE A 333 20.64 -4.45 -1.41
C ILE A 333 22.09 -4.95 -1.33
N SER A 334 23.07 -4.04 -1.31
CA SER A 334 24.50 -4.42 -1.23
C SER A 334 24.81 -5.24 0.03
N PHE A 335 24.30 -4.83 1.19
CA PHE A 335 24.51 -5.55 2.45
C PHE A 335 23.68 -6.83 2.55
N ILE A 336 22.44 -6.84 2.04
CA ILE A 336 21.60 -8.04 2.02
C ILE A 336 22.23 -9.11 1.16
N GLU A 337 22.80 -8.74 0.00
CA GLU A 337 23.46 -9.70 -0.88
C GLU A 337 24.81 -10.19 -0.34
N GLY A 338 25.37 -9.49 0.65
CA GLY A 338 26.69 -9.78 1.21
C GLY A 338 27.83 -9.28 0.32
N TRP A 339 27.55 -8.35 -0.59
CA TRP A 339 28.55 -7.66 -1.40
C TRP A 339 29.44 -6.77 -0.54
N ASP A 340 28.81 -6.05 0.39
CA ASP A 340 29.47 -5.36 1.49
C ASP A 340 29.08 -6.05 2.81
N THR A 341 30.03 -6.25 3.71
CA THR A 341 29.81 -6.92 5.02
C THR A 341 30.47 -6.13 6.15
N VAL A 342 29.89 -6.20 7.35
CA VAL A 342 30.42 -5.54 8.55
C VAL A 342 30.83 -6.62 9.55
N ASP A 343 32.05 -6.51 10.03
CA ASP A 343 32.62 -7.34 11.09
C ASP A 343 32.81 -6.45 12.33
N ASP A 344 31.93 -6.67 13.32
CA ASP A 344 31.84 -5.90 14.58
C ASP A 344 32.26 -6.80 15.78
N GLU A 345 33.03 -7.86 15.53
CA GLU A 345 33.59 -8.75 16.56
C GLU A 345 34.99 -8.33 17.02
N SER A 346 35.73 -7.60 16.18
CA SER A 346 37.05 -7.08 16.51
C SER A 346 36.98 -5.81 17.39
N GLU A 347 37.99 -5.60 18.26
CA GLU A 347 38.14 -4.35 19.05
C GLU A 347 38.08 -3.07 18.20
N LYS A 348 38.39 -3.21 16.89
CA LYS A 348 38.18 -2.20 15.86
C LYS A 348 37.22 -2.76 14.82
N PRO A 349 35.96 -2.29 14.75
CA PRO A 349 35.00 -2.78 13.76
C PRO A 349 35.51 -2.47 12.35
N ILE A 350 35.30 -3.38 11.41
CA ILE A 350 35.76 -3.26 10.02
C ILE A 350 34.65 -3.53 9.03
N VAL A 351 34.67 -2.84 7.90
CA VAL A 351 33.81 -3.13 6.73
C VAL A 351 34.66 -3.86 5.70
N LYS A 352 34.12 -4.93 5.11
CA LYS A 352 34.82 -5.82 4.16
C LYS A 352 34.01 -5.98 2.88
N ASN A 353 34.68 -5.98 1.74
CA ASN A 353 34.14 -6.37 0.45
C ASN A 353 35.24 -6.93 -0.47
N GLN A 354 34.92 -7.16 -1.75
CA GLN A 354 35.89 -7.67 -2.74
C GLN A 354 37.11 -6.74 -2.98
N PHE A 355 37.00 -5.45 -2.64
CA PHE A 355 38.07 -4.45 -2.81
C PHE A 355 39.00 -4.34 -1.59
N GLY A 356 38.65 -4.97 -0.46
CA GLY A 356 39.50 -4.99 0.74
C GLY A 356 38.70 -4.84 2.03
N SER A 357 39.37 -4.34 3.07
CA SER A 357 38.78 -4.09 4.39
C SER A 357 39.24 -2.76 4.96
N GLU A 358 38.32 -2.01 5.58
CA GLU A 358 38.58 -0.69 6.16
C GLU A 358 38.06 -0.59 7.61
N PRO A 359 38.78 0.09 8.52
CA PRO A 359 38.33 0.32 9.89
C PRO A 359 37.23 1.38 9.98
N LEU A 360 36.26 1.11 10.86
CA LEU A 360 35.15 2.01 11.17
C LEU A 360 35.45 2.82 12.44
N SER A 361 35.07 4.09 12.42
CA SER A 361 35.18 4.97 13.59
C SER A 361 33.97 4.78 14.51
N VAL A 362 34.21 4.38 15.76
CA VAL A 362 33.15 4.17 16.74
C VAL A 362 32.66 5.51 17.30
N ILE A 363 31.35 5.78 17.20
CA ILE A 363 30.72 7.03 17.66
C ILE A 363 29.66 6.77 18.74
N ALA A 364 29.59 7.69 19.70
CA ALA A 364 28.60 7.65 20.79
C ALA A 364 27.40 8.59 20.55
N ALA A 365 27.59 9.72 19.85
CA ALA A 365 26.59 10.77 19.65
C ALA A 365 26.05 10.83 18.20
N THR A 366 25.21 9.87 17.82
CA THR A 366 24.81 9.62 16.42
C THR A 366 23.96 10.71 15.76
N ASN A 367 23.34 11.60 16.53
CA ASN A 367 22.46 12.65 15.97
C ASN A 367 23.23 13.93 15.62
N TRP A 368 24.33 14.19 16.32
CA TRP A 368 25.15 15.38 16.12
C TRP A 368 26.37 15.12 15.23
N GLN A 369 26.87 13.88 15.25
CA GLN A 369 27.99 13.47 14.41
C GLN A 369 27.50 12.76 13.16
N LEU A 370 27.27 13.53 12.09
CA LEU A 370 26.82 13.02 10.78
C LEU A 370 27.93 12.67 9.81
N HIS A 371 29.16 13.08 10.12
CA HIS A 371 30.36 12.94 9.30
C HIS A 371 31.49 12.37 10.14
N ARG A 372 32.39 11.59 9.50
CA ARG A 372 33.52 10.93 10.16
C ARG A 372 34.46 11.94 10.80
N ASN A 373 34.65 13.09 10.16
CA ASN A 373 35.49 14.19 10.64
C ASN A 373 35.00 15.57 10.17
N PHE A 374 35.52 16.63 10.79
CA PHE A 374 35.14 18.02 10.49
C PHE A 374 35.44 18.42 9.04
N GLY A 375 36.53 17.92 8.45
CA GLY A 375 36.87 18.17 7.05
C GLY A 375 35.80 17.61 6.09
N SER A 376 35.27 16.43 6.39
CA SER A 376 34.17 15.79 5.66
C SER A 376 32.88 16.61 5.81
N ALA A 377 32.60 17.16 6.99
CA ALA A 377 31.47 18.06 7.20
C ALA A 377 31.58 19.36 6.38
N ILE A 378 32.75 20.01 6.34
CA ILE A 378 32.97 21.19 5.50
C ILE A 378 32.82 20.84 4.02
N LYS A 379 33.39 19.71 3.57
CA LYS A 379 33.25 19.26 2.17
C LYS A 379 31.79 19.02 1.81
N SER A 380 31.03 18.37 2.69
CA SER A 380 29.59 18.18 2.55
C SER A 380 28.88 19.51 2.36
N ALA A 381 29.10 20.47 3.26
CA ALA A 381 28.47 21.78 3.21
C ALA A 381 28.88 22.58 1.94
N ALA A 382 30.15 22.50 1.54
CA ALA A 382 30.63 23.15 0.32
C ALA A 382 30.01 22.52 -0.93
N PHE A 383 29.98 21.18 -1.03
CA PHE A 383 29.32 20.47 -2.12
C PHE A 383 27.84 20.77 -2.17
N PHE A 384 27.19 20.82 -1.00
CA PHE A 384 25.80 21.19 -0.87
C PHE A 384 25.54 22.57 -1.47
N VAL A 385 26.26 23.61 -1.02
CA VAL A 385 26.14 24.98 -1.55
C VAL A 385 26.39 25.03 -3.05
N VAL A 386 27.45 24.36 -3.53
CA VAL A 386 27.75 24.29 -4.97
C VAL A 386 26.63 23.60 -5.75
N ASN A 387 26.04 22.53 -5.20
CA ASN A 387 24.94 21.81 -5.82
C ASN A 387 23.65 22.62 -5.89
N ILE A 388 23.40 23.58 -4.98
CA ILE A 388 22.29 24.54 -5.11
C ILE A 388 22.42 25.30 -6.43
N PHE A 389 23.60 25.85 -6.71
CA PHE A 389 23.86 26.63 -7.92
C PHE A 389 23.93 25.75 -9.17
N LYS A 390 24.66 24.63 -9.09
CA LYS A 390 24.80 23.67 -10.19
C LYS A 390 23.47 23.03 -10.57
N GLY A 391 22.64 22.71 -9.58
CA GLY A 391 21.30 22.13 -9.70
C GLY A 391 20.32 23.04 -10.43
N MET A 392 20.60 24.33 -10.57
CA MET A 392 19.78 25.20 -11.42
C MET A 392 19.87 24.82 -12.90
N LEU A 393 21.04 24.37 -13.35
CA LEU A 393 21.36 24.21 -14.79
C LEU A 393 21.64 22.75 -15.20
N THR A 394 22.17 21.94 -14.30
CA THR A 394 22.66 20.59 -14.60
C THR A 394 22.24 19.60 -13.53
N TYR A 395 22.10 18.33 -13.92
CA TYR A 395 21.84 17.25 -12.97
C TYR A 395 22.91 17.21 -11.87
N THR A 396 22.46 17.06 -10.63
CA THR A 396 23.35 16.99 -9.46
C THR A 396 23.25 15.64 -8.77
N HIS A 397 24.39 15.23 -8.21
CA HIS A 397 24.48 14.14 -7.25
C HIS A 397 24.70 14.74 -5.87
N PRO A 398 24.02 14.24 -4.82
CA PRO A 398 24.45 14.57 -3.47
C PRO A 398 25.87 14.06 -3.25
N TRP A 399 26.62 14.75 -2.40
CA TRP A 399 27.93 14.27 -2.03
C TRP A 399 27.81 12.99 -1.20
N GLU A 400 28.44 11.92 -1.67
CA GLU A 400 28.55 10.67 -0.92
C GLU A 400 29.89 10.65 -0.18
N GLU A 401 29.81 10.59 1.15
CA GLU A 401 31.00 10.61 2.00
C GLU A 401 31.70 9.25 1.95
N GLU A 402 32.89 9.24 1.36
CA GLU A 402 33.86 8.15 1.46
C GLU A 402 35.16 8.68 2.06
N ALA A 403 35.18 8.78 3.38
CA ALA A 403 36.36 9.19 4.12
C ALA A 403 37.13 7.96 4.62
N TRP A 404 37.51 7.04 3.70
CA TRP A 404 38.28 5.84 4.00
C TRP A 404 39.77 6.16 4.26
N GLU A 405 40.45 5.29 5.01
CA GLU A 405 41.91 5.41 5.18
C GLU A 405 42.63 5.01 3.87
N ASN A 406 42.17 3.93 3.22
CA ASN A 406 42.55 3.58 1.86
C ASN A 406 41.67 4.28 0.82
N GLN A 407 42.27 5.16 0.01
CA GLN A 407 41.56 5.87 -1.07
C GLN A 407 41.08 4.97 -2.22
N GLN A 408 41.61 3.74 -2.33
CA GLN A 408 41.22 2.78 -3.37
C GLN A 408 40.03 1.90 -2.94
N PHE A 409 39.68 1.91 -1.65
CA PHE A 409 38.55 1.16 -1.15
C PHE A 409 37.26 1.91 -1.46
N HIS A 410 36.30 1.22 -2.08
CA HIS A 410 34.97 1.73 -2.35
C HIS A 410 33.94 0.66 -2.00
N LEU A 411 32.80 1.06 -1.44
CA LEU A 411 31.70 0.13 -1.23
C LEU A 411 31.01 -0.21 -2.55
N ILE A 412 30.55 -1.46 -2.71
CA ILE A 412 29.71 -1.82 -3.87
C ILE A 412 28.41 -1.00 -3.84
N ALA A 413 27.90 -0.73 -2.63
CA ALA A 413 26.78 0.19 -2.42
C ALA A 413 26.99 1.57 -3.07
N LYS A 414 28.20 2.14 -3.05
CA LYS A 414 28.48 3.43 -3.71
C LYS A 414 28.32 3.32 -5.22
N ILE A 415 28.91 2.28 -5.82
CA ILE A 415 28.84 2.05 -7.28
C ILE A 415 27.37 1.98 -7.74
N LEU A 416 26.52 1.31 -6.95
CA LEU A 416 25.08 1.24 -7.22
C LEU A 416 24.39 2.59 -7.02
N ARG A 417 24.69 3.30 -5.94
CA ARG A 417 24.07 4.59 -5.59
C ARG A 417 24.40 5.70 -6.59
N GLU A 418 25.57 5.67 -7.21
CA GLU A 418 25.91 6.55 -8.34
C GLU A 418 25.00 6.37 -9.56
N LYS A 419 24.30 5.24 -9.66
CA LYS A 419 23.31 4.96 -10.72
C LYS A 419 21.88 5.28 -10.33
N ALA A 420 21.64 5.68 -9.07
CA ALA A 420 20.32 6.14 -8.65
C ALA A 420 19.88 7.38 -9.44
N SER A 421 18.58 7.63 -9.51
CA SER A 421 18.06 8.82 -10.20
C SER A 421 18.73 10.10 -9.68
N LEU A 422 19.12 10.95 -10.63
CA LEU A 422 19.75 12.23 -10.38
C LEU A 422 18.71 13.22 -9.86
N ASN A 423 19.16 14.19 -9.07
CA ASN A 423 18.31 15.35 -8.80
C ASN A 423 18.20 16.14 -10.12
N GLU A 424 16.98 16.21 -10.66
CA GLU A 424 16.72 16.90 -11.93
C GLU A 424 16.99 18.40 -11.80
N PRO A 425 17.64 19.02 -12.80
CA PRO A 425 17.90 20.44 -12.73
C PRO A 425 16.62 21.26 -12.84
N LEU A 426 16.64 22.37 -12.12
CA LEU A 426 15.47 23.22 -11.92
C LEU A 426 14.85 23.76 -13.21
N LEU A 427 15.67 24.16 -14.18
CA LEU A 427 15.19 24.71 -15.45
C LEU A 427 14.63 23.64 -16.39
N LEU A 428 15.00 22.37 -16.24
CA LEU A 428 14.46 21.30 -17.09
C LEU A 428 12.99 21.02 -16.79
N LYS A 429 12.53 21.19 -15.56
CA LYS A 429 11.11 20.97 -15.17
C LYS A 429 10.11 21.84 -15.95
N PRO A 430 10.24 23.19 -16.00
CA PRO A 430 9.35 24.02 -16.82
C PRO A 430 9.52 23.75 -18.32
N ILE A 431 10.73 23.42 -18.79
CA ILE A 431 10.96 23.05 -20.20
C ILE A 431 10.22 21.75 -20.54
N LYS A 432 10.30 20.72 -19.69
CA LYS A 432 9.56 19.45 -19.84
C LYS A 432 8.05 19.70 -19.82
N PHE A 433 7.56 20.59 -18.94
CA PHE A 433 6.15 20.98 -18.91
C PHE A 433 5.71 21.68 -20.22
N ILE A 434 6.46 22.67 -20.70
CA ILE A 434 6.17 23.36 -21.97
C ILE A 434 6.24 22.37 -23.13
N LYS A 435 7.24 21.47 -23.15
CA LYS A 435 7.37 20.41 -24.15
C LYS A 435 6.17 19.47 -24.13
N ALA A 436 5.71 19.06 -22.95
CA ALA A 436 4.51 18.24 -22.78
C ALA A 436 3.24 18.98 -23.24
N LEU A 437 3.11 20.27 -22.95
CA LEU A 437 2.01 21.12 -23.41
C LEU A 437 2.03 21.27 -24.94
N MET A 438 3.20 21.53 -25.54
CA MET A 438 3.36 21.59 -26.99
C MET A 438 3.03 20.25 -27.65
N TYR A 439 3.44 19.13 -27.05
CA TYR A 439 3.05 17.81 -27.52
C TYR A 439 1.55 17.56 -27.41
N ALA A 440 0.92 17.95 -26.30
CA ALA A 440 -0.53 17.88 -26.16
C ALA A 440 -1.26 18.75 -27.20
N LEU A 441 -0.77 19.96 -27.47
CA LEU A 441 -1.30 20.83 -28.51
C LEU A 441 -1.12 20.22 -29.91
N LYS A 442 0.08 19.72 -30.24
CA LYS A 442 0.37 19.05 -31.52
C LYS A 442 -0.52 17.82 -31.73
N ASP A 443 -0.70 17.02 -30.69
CA ASP A 443 -1.60 15.87 -30.69
C ASP A 443 -3.06 16.35 -30.91
N CYS A 444 -3.53 17.38 -30.19
CA CYS A 444 -4.86 17.98 -30.38
C CYS A 444 -5.12 18.46 -31.82
N PHE A 445 -4.13 19.07 -32.48
CA PHE A 445 -4.27 19.57 -33.85
C PHE A 445 -4.23 18.47 -34.93
N ARG A 446 -3.69 17.28 -34.62
CA ARG A 446 -3.60 16.14 -35.56
C ARG A 446 -4.61 15.03 -35.28
N GLY A 447 -5.20 15.00 -34.09
CA GLY A 447 -6.05 13.91 -33.63
C GLY A 447 -7.41 13.85 -34.31
N ILE A 448 -7.67 12.75 -35.02
CA ILE A 448 -9.02 12.32 -35.40
C ILE A 448 -9.82 12.06 -34.11
N ARG A 449 -10.98 12.73 -34.00
CA ARG A 449 -11.92 12.64 -32.88
C ARG A 449 -12.34 11.18 -32.64
N ASN A 450 -12.13 10.69 -31.42
CA ASN A 450 -12.95 9.64 -30.84
C ASN A 450 -13.72 10.24 -29.66
N LEU A 451 -14.95 10.67 -29.95
CA LEU A 451 -15.95 11.07 -28.97
C LEU A 451 -16.78 9.83 -28.62
N GLY A 452 -16.63 9.33 -27.40
CA GLY A 452 -17.53 8.38 -26.78
C GLY A 452 -18.23 9.06 -25.61
N THR A 453 -19.51 9.30 -25.78
CA THR A 453 -20.43 9.92 -24.81
C THR A 453 -20.68 8.99 -23.62
N ASP A 454 -20.34 9.45 -22.41
CA ASP A 454 -20.95 8.93 -21.18
C ASP A 454 -21.40 10.12 -20.34
N LEU A 455 -22.62 10.57 -20.60
CA LEU A 455 -23.44 11.32 -19.66
C LEU A 455 -24.89 11.00 -20.01
N PHE A 456 -25.58 10.38 -19.04
CA PHE A 456 -26.98 9.93 -19.04
C PHE A 456 -27.28 8.60 -19.75
N HIS A 457 -27.14 7.48 -19.00
CA HIS A 457 -27.89 6.25 -19.27
C HIS A 457 -29.17 6.23 -18.39
N ILE A 458 -30.33 6.24 -19.03
CA ILE A 458 -31.65 5.90 -18.45
C ILE A 458 -31.74 4.36 -18.35
N PRO A 459 -32.46 3.76 -17.38
CA PRO A 459 -32.01 2.56 -16.68
C PRO A 459 -32.29 1.24 -17.42
N GLU A 460 -31.26 0.65 -18.01
CA GLU A 460 -31.24 -0.76 -18.45
C GLU A 460 -31.71 -1.73 -17.35
N LEU A 461 -31.46 -1.35 -16.09
CA LEU A 461 -31.87 -2.07 -14.88
C LEU A 461 -33.38 -2.33 -14.77
N ILE A 462 -34.24 -1.44 -15.29
CA ILE A 462 -35.71 -1.65 -15.29
C ILE A 462 -36.09 -2.74 -16.31
N PHE A 463 -35.41 -2.77 -17.46
CA PHE A 463 -35.62 -3.82 -18.47
C PHE A 463 -35.12 -5.18 -17.97
N ASP A 464 -34.05 -5.18 -17.19
CA ASP A 464 -33.48 -6.37 -16.58
C ASP A 464 -34.39 -6.92 -15.46
N ASP A 465 -35.02 -6.07 -14.66
CA ASP A 465 -36.05 -6.49 -13.69
C ASP A 465 -37.23 -7.17 -14.40
N TRP A 466 -37.67 -6.64 -15.53
CA TRP A 466 -38.69 -7.28 -16.37
C TRP A 466 -38.21 -8.63 -16.92
N LYS A 467 -36.99 -8.70 -17.47
CA LYS A 467 -36.41 -9.96 -17.98
C LYS A 467 -36.22 -11.00 -16.88
N ALA A 468 -35.96 -10.60 -15.63
CA ALA A 468 -35.84 -11.51 -14.50
C ALA A 468 -37.11 -12.35 -14.29
N SER A 469 -38.29 -11.84 -14.68
CA SER A 469 -39.55 -12.57 -14.55
C SER A 469 -39.72 -13.69 -15.59
N LYS A 470 -38.89 -13.73 -16.64
CA LYS A 470 -38.90 -14.72 -17.73
C LYS A 470 -38.04 -15.96 -17.37
N PRO A 471 -38.27 -17.13 -18.01
CA PRO A 471 -37.49 -18.33 -17.70
C PRO A 471 -35.98 -18.13 -17.89
N LEU A 472 -35.17 -18.74 -17.02
CA LEU A 472 -33.71 -18.76 -17.15
C LEU A 472 -33.32 -19.62 -18.35
N LYS A 473 -32.48 -19.08 -19.23
CA LYS A 473 -31.94 -19.83 -20.37
C LYS A 473 -31.04 -20.98 -19.87
N ASP A 474 -30.86 -21.97 -20.73
CA ASP A 474 -29.95 -23.07 -20.42
C ASP A 474 -28.49 -22.60 -20.34
N PHE A 475 -27.74 -23.11 -19.37
CA PHE A 475 -26.38 -22.65 -19.06
C PHE A 475 -25.44 -22.82 -20.25
N ASP A 476 -25.46 -23.98 -20.91
CA ASP A 476 -24.58 -24.25 -22.05
C ASP A 476 -24.88 -23.33 -23.24
N THR A 477 -26.15 -22.94 -23.39
CA THR A 477 -26.56 -21.99 -24.42
C THR A 477 -26.03 -20.58 -24.13
N VAL A 478 -26.16 -20.11 -22.88
CA VAL A 478 -25.65 -18.79 -22.46
C VAL A 478 -24.14 -18.71 -22.59
N ILE A 479 -23.40 -19.76 -22.19
CA ILE A 479 -21.95 -19.80 -22.32
C ILE A 479 -21.52 -19.80 -23.80
N LYS A 480 -22.18 -20.56 -24.68
CA LYS A 480 -21.90 -20.54 -26.12
C LYS A 480 -22.14 -19.16 -26.76
N ASP A 481 -23.25 -18.51 -26.41
CA ASP A 481 -23.55 -17.15 -26.88
C ASP A 481 -22.51 -16.13 -26.39
N ALA A 482 -22.07 -16.28 -25.13
CA ALA A 482 -21.01 -15.47 -24.55
C ALA A 482 -19.67 -15.71 -25.26
N GLU A 483 -19.26 -16.97 -25.47
CA GLU A 483 -18.02 -17.33 -26.17
C GLU A 483 -17.97 -16.78 -27.60
N LYS A 484 -19.08 -16.86 -28.33
CA LYS A 484 -19.20 -16.26 -29.67
C LYS A 484 -19.01 -14.74 -29.64
N SER A 485 -19.61 -14.08 -28.64
CA SER A 485 -19.49 -12.63 -28.46
C SER A 485 -18.08 -12.22 -28.03
N LEU A 486 -17.45 -12.99 -27.13
CA LEU A 486 -16.06 -12.81 -26.71
C LEU A 486 -15.10 -12.97 -27.88
N ALA A 487 -15.29 -13.98 -28.73
CA ALA A 487 -14.48 -14.19 -29.93
C ALA A 487 -14.56 -12.98 -30.88
N TRP A 488 -15.76 -12.46 -31.11
CA TRP A 488 -15.97 -11.26 -31.94
C TRP A 488 -15.33 -10.00 -31.33
N ILE A 489 -15.46 -9.78 -30.01
CA ILE A 489 -14.81 -8.65 -29.32
C ILE A 489 -13.29 -8.77 -29.45
N ASN A 490 -12.72 -9.94 -29.20
CA ASN A 490 -11.29 -10.18 -29.28
C ASN A 490 -10.75 -9.97 -30.70
N GLU A 491 -11.46 -10.43 -31.72
CA GLU A 491 -11.12 -10.17 -33.13
C GLU A 491 -11.10 -8.66 -33.43
N LYS A 492 -12.16 -7.93 -33.01
CA LYS A 492 -12.24 -6.47 -33.23
C LYS A 492 -11.19 -5.67 -32.46
N GLU A 493 -10.86 -6.08 -31.24
CA GLU A 493 -9.80 -5.44 -30.44
C GLU A 493 -8.42 -5.75 -31.02
N ALA A 494 -8.20 -6.98 -31.49
CA ALA A 494 -6.98 -7.37 -32.20
C ALA A 494 -6.82 -6.57 -33.50
N GLU A 495 -7.87 -6.43 -34.32
CA GLU A 495 -7.87 -5.57 -35.51
C GLU A 495 -7.51 -4.12 -35.17
N ARG A 496 -8.13 -3.54 -34.12
CA ARG A 496 -7.86 -2.15 -33.69
C ARG A 496 -6.44 -1.98 -33.19
N LEU A 497 -5.94 -2.91 -32.39
CA LEU A 497 -4.58 -2.88 -31.88
C LEU A 497 -3.58 -3.05 -33.04
N GLN A 498 -3.81 -4.00 -33.95
CA GLN A 498 -3.02 -4.19 -35.16
C GLN A 498 -3.05 -2.97 -36.08
N TYR A 499 -4.16 -2.23 -36.16
CA TYR A 499 -4.20 -0.98 -36.94
C TYR A 499 -3.29 0.10 -36.34
N ILE A 500 -3.25 0.22 -35.01
CA ILE A 500 -2.35 1.16 -34.31
C ILE A 500 -0.90 0.69 -34.46
N LEU A 501 -0.64 -0.58 -34.19
CA LEU A 501 0.70 -1.20 -34.26
C LEU A 501 1.19 -1.39 -35.70
N GLY A 502 0.32 -1.45 -36.71
CA GLY A 502 0.69 -1.61 -38.11
C GLY A 502 1.44 -0.40 -38.67
N SER A 503 1.35 0.74 -37.98
CA SER A 503 2.20 1.92 -38.22
C SER A 503 3.55 1.87 -37.50
N PHE A 504 3.79 0.83 -36.69
CA PHE A 504 4.96 0.62 -35.84
C PHE A 504 5.61 -0.74 -36.14
N SER A 505 6.69 -0.72 -36.92
CA SER A 505 7.45 -1.92 -37.28
C SER A 505 8.47 -2.29 -36.20
N SER A 506 8.04 -2.74 -35.03
CA SER A 506 8.96 -3.27 -34.01
C SER A 506 9.08 -4.79 -34.06
N LEU A 507 10.31 -5.30 -33.92
CA LEU A 507 10.61 -6.71 -33.68
C LEU A 507 9.84 -7.21 -32.45
N LYS A 508 9.15 -8.35 -32.58
CA LYS A 508 8.71 -9.10 -31.41
C LYS A 508 9.95 -9.52 -30.63
N ASN A 509 10.00 -9.23 -29.33
CA ASN A 509 10.99 -9.81 -28.45
C ASN A 509 10.58 -11.26 -28.19
N ASP A 510 11.20 -12.21 -28.88
CA ASP A 510 11.07 -13.65 -28.60
C ASP A 510 11.98 -14.07 -27.41
N ALA A 511 12.33 -13.13 -26.54
CA ALA A 511 13.22 -13.35 -25.40
C ALA A 511 12.53 -14.25 -24.35
N LYS A 512 13.27 -15.22 -23.83
CA LYS A 512 12.74 -16.15 -22.83
C LYS A 512 12.71 -15.50 -21.44
N PRO A 513 11.68 -15.80 -20.62
CA PRO A 513 11.64 -15.33 -19.23
C PRO A 513 12.73 -16.03 -18.41
N VAL A 514 13.49 -15.23 -17.64
CA VAL A 514 14.62 -15.69 -16.81
C VAL A 514 14.21 -15.80 -15.34
N SER A 515 13.20 -15.04 -14.92
CA SER A 515 12.81 -14.91 -13.52
C SER A 515 11.30 -14.71 -13.37
N LEU A 516 10.78 -15.02 -12.19
CA LEU A 516 9.39 -14.70 -11.83
C LEU A 516 9.31 -13.29 -11.23
N LEU A 517 8.35 -12.48 -11.67
CA LEU A 517 8.12 -11.15 -11.08
C LEU A 517 7.46 -11.29 -9.70
N ALA A 518 8.07 -10.73 -8.66
CA ALA A 518 7.49 -10.64 -7.33
C ALA A 518 6.29 -9.69 -7.34
N LYS A 519 5.08 -10.25 -7.20
CA LYS A 519 3.84 -9.49 -7.17
C LYS A 519 2.82 -10.18 -6.25
N THR A 520 1.97 -9.39 -5.61
CA THR A 520 0.77 -9.86 -4.91
C THR A 520 -0.34 -10.15 -5.92
N ASP A 521 -1.17 -11.16 -5.64
CA ASP A 521 -2.26 -11.57 -6.56
C ASP A 521 -3.37 -10.53 -6.64
N TYR A 522 -3.64 -9.86 -5.53
CA TYR A 522 -4.59 -8.79 -5.38
C TYR A 522 -4.15 -7.94 -4.19
N PRO A 523 -4.48 -6.65 -4.14
CA PRO A 523 -4.11 -5.83 -3.00
C PRO A 523 -5.12 -5.95 -1.85
N LEU A 524 -4.65 -5.71 -0.64
CA LEU A 524 -5.46 -5.55 0.58
C LEU A 524 -6.00 -4.11 0.67
N THR A 525 -6.62 -3.57 -0.39
CA THR A 525 -7.22 -2.24 -0.40
C THR A 525 -8.64 -2.25 0.16
N ALA A 526 -9.05 -1.17 0.84
CA ALA A 526 -10.35 -1.09 1.52
C ALA A 526 -11.56 -0.89 0.58
N GLY A 527 -11.37 -0.98 -0.75
CA GLY A 527 -12.33 -1.12 -1.86
C GLY A 527 -13.52 -0.17 -2.01
N GLU A 528 -14.12 0.31 -0.92
CA GLU A 528 -15.40 1.04 -0.92
C GLU A 528 -15.39 2.33 -0.11
N GLN A 529 -14.21 2.72 0.35
CA GLN A 529 -14.03 3.61 1.49
C GLN A 529 -13.42 4.97 1.04
N ASN A 530 -13.33 5.19 -0.28
CA ASN A 530 -12.90 6.43 -0.97
C ASN A 530 -14.08 7.39 -1.20
N ASP A 531 -14.96 7.61 -0.21
CA ASP A 531 -16.04 8.61 -0.28
C ASP A 531 -15.64 9.95 0.33
N ILE A 532 -16.37 11.04 0.07
CA ILE A 532 -15.98 12.38 0.56
C ILE A 532 -15.94 12.49 2.08
N LEU A 533 -16.87 11.85 2.79
CA LEU A 533 -16.91 11.94 4.26
C LEU A 533 -15.74 11.17 4.85
N THR A 534 -15.51 9.96 4.35
CA THR A 534 -14.34 9.17 4.76
C THR A 534 -13.04 9.82 4.31
N ALA A 535 -12.97 10.47 3.15
CA ALA A 535 -11.80 11.20 2.68
C ALA A 535 -11.52 12.46 3.52
N MET A 536 -12.55 13.21 3.90
CA MET A 536 -12.43 14.32 4.85
C MET A 536 -11.94 13.82 6.21
N VAL A 537 -12.51 12.72 6.71
CA VAL A 537 -12.09 12.12 7.99
C VAL A 537 -10.68 11.53 7.90
N ARG A 538 -10.27 10.96 6.76
CA ARG A 538 -8.90 10.51 6.48
C ARG A 538 -7.93 11.67 6.38
N GLY A 539 -8.32 12.76 5.73
CA GLY A 539 -7.53 13.99 5.68
C GLY A 539 -7.37 14.59 7.07
N PHE A 540 -8.42 14.57 7.88
CA PHE A 540 -8.37 14.96 9.29
C PHE A 540 -7.49 14.02 10.11
N ASP A 541 -7.66 12.70 10.02
CA ASP A 541 -6.84 11.69 10.71
C ASP A 541 -5.38 11.75 10.26
N GLY A 542 -5.11 12.00 8.97
CA GLY A 542 -3.78 12.20 8.42
C GLY A 542 -3.13 13.50 8.91
N PHE A 543 -3.89 14.60 8.94
CA PHE A 543 -3.46 15.86 9.56
C PHE A 543 -3.14 15.63 11.05
N VAL A 544 -4.10 15.09 11.81
CA VAL A 544 -3.91 14.77 13.23
C VAL A 544 -2.68 13.88 13.41
N SER A 545 -2.53 12.83 12.62
CA SER A 545 -1.37 11.93 12.66
C SER A 545 -0.06 12.66 12.43
N VAL A 546 0.03 13.56 11.43
CA VAL A 546 1.25 14.36 11.20
C VAL A 546 1.65 15.15 12.46
N PHE A 547 0.68 15.76 13.15
CA PHE A 547 0.95 16.48 14.39
C PHE A 547 1.25 15.54 15.56
N THR A 548 0.36 14.59 15.84
CA THR A 548 0.46 13.70 17.01
C THR A 548 1.64 12.73 16.90
N HIS A 549 1.94 12.24 15.72
CA HIS A 549 3.03 11.29 15.49
C HIS A 549 4.39 11.97 15.45
N ASN A 550 4.56 12.95 14.54
CA ASN A 550 5.88 13.54 14.34
C ASN A 550 6.28 14.49 15.48
N ILE A 551 5.32 15.19 16.09
CA ILE A 551 5.61 16.17 17.15
C ILE A 551 5.46 15.56 18.55
N TYR A 552 4.47 14.70 18.81
CA TYR A 552 4.22 14.20 20.17
C TYR A 552 4.76 12.79 20.44
N ALA A 553 4.75 11.89 19.46
CA ALA A 553 5.19 10.50 19.67
C ALA A 553 6.71 10.36 19.53
N LYS A 554 7.31 10.91 18.46
CA LYS A 554 8.76 10.86 18.23
C LYS A 554 9.56 11.69 19.25
N ASP A 555 9.12 12.93 19.50
CA ASP A 555 9.70 13.80 20.52
C ASP A 555 8.63 14.35 21.49
N PRO A 556 8.26 13.62 22.55
CA PRO A 556 7.23 14.07 23.48
C PRO A 556 7.56 15.40 24.17
N VAL A 557 8.84 15.79 24.25
CA VAL A 557 9.24 17.09 24.79
C VAL A 557 8.92 18.20 23.78
N ALA A 558 9.19 17.99 22.49
CA ALA A 558 8.76 18.90 21.44
C ALA A 558 7.23 19.07 21.42
N GLY A 559 6.48 17.98 21.63
CA GLY A 559 5.01 18.02 21.76
C GLY A 559 4.51 18.86 22.94
N LEU A 560 5.15 18.75 24.12
CA LEU A 560 4.83 19.61 25.27
C LEU A 560 5.22 21.07 25.03
N ILE A 561 6.38 21.33 24.43
CA ILE A 561 6.81 22.68 24.03
C ILE A 561 5.80 23.28 23.06
N PHE A 562 5.36 22.50 22.07
CA PHE A 562 4.31 22.92 21.13
C PHE A 562 3.02 23.28 21.88
N THR A 563 2.52 22.38 22.73
CA THR A 563 1.25 22.59 23.45
C THR A 563 1.31 23.82 24.35
N THR A 564 2.40 23.96 25.10
CA THR A 564 2.59 25.08 26.05
C THR A 564 2.78 26.40 25.31
N ALA A 565 3.57 26.42 24.24
CA ALA A 565 3.72 27.61 23.40
C ALA A 565 2.39 27.99 22.72
N TYR A 566 1.63 27.00 22.24
CA TYR A 566 0.30 27.21 21.66
C TYR A 566 -0.67 27.80 22.68
N ALA A 567 -0.76 27.19 23.87
CA ALA A 567 -1.62 27.66 24.95
C ALA A 567 -1.23 29.06 25.42
N ALA A 568 0.07 29.34 25.53
CA ALA A 568 0.57 30.68 25.83
C ALA A 568 0.15 31.68 24.74
N GLY A 569 0.29 31.33 23.46
CA GLY A 569 -0.13 32.19 22.36
C GLY A 569 -1.64 32.44 22.31
N ALA A 570 -2.45 31.42 22.57
CA ALA A 570 -3.89 31.57 22.71
C ALA A 570 -4.26 32.44 23.92
N ALA A 571 -3.58 32.26 25.06
CA ALA A 571 -3.79 33.05 26.26
C ALA A 571 -3.44 34.53 26.05
N VAL A 572 -2.44 34.85 25.21
CA VAL A 572 -2.12 36.23 24.83
C VAL A 572 -3.30 36.92 24.13
N ILE A 573 -4.07 36.19 23.31
CA ILE A 573 -5.22 36.74 22.58
C ILE A 573 -6.48 36.82 23.46
N PHE A 574 -6.78 35.78 24.24
CA PHE A 574 -7.98 35.72 25.07
C PHE A 574 -7.83 36.46 26.40
N TYR A 575 -6.62 36.49 26.97
CA TYR A 575 -6.31 37.05 28.29
C TYR A 575 -5.01 37.90 28.26
N PRO A 576 -4.96 38.98 27.46
CA PRO A 576 -3.74 39.77 27.25
C PRO A 576 -3.20 40.41 28.53
N ALA A 577 -4.09 40.85 29.44
CA ALA A 577 -3.70 41.49 30.70
C ALA A 577 -3.01 40.51 31.68
N LEU A 578 -3.44 39.24 31.71
CA LEU A 578 -2.81 38.22 32.54
C LEU A 578 -1.50 37.74 31.89
N SER A 579 -1.49 37.62 30.56
CA SER A 579 -0.30 37.23 29.80
C SER A 579 0.80 38.28 29.86
N SER A 580 0.47 39.58 29.92
CA SER A 580 1.47 40.65 30.01
C SER A 580 2.19 40.70 31.36
N VAL A 581 1.56 40.19 32.42
CA VAL A 581 2.19 40.00 33.74
C VAL A 581 3.24 38.88 33.69
N VAL A 582 2.99 37.81 32.93
CA VAL A 582 3.87 36.63 32.87
C VAL A 582 4.98 36.79 31.83
N PHE A 583 4.65 37.24 30.62
CA PHE A 583 5.54 37.28 29.46
C PHE A 583 6.04 38.70 29.11
N GLY A 584 5.52 39.73 29.78
CA GLY A 584 5.82 41.13 29.48
C GLY A 584 4.95 41.72 28.37
N THR A 585 4.71 43.03 28.45
CA THR A 585 3.86 43.78 27.51
C THR A 585 4.42 43.81 26.08
N GLY A 586 5.74 43.83 25.91
CA GLY A 586 6.39 43.82 24.60
C GLY A 586 6.09 42.55 23.80
N TYR A 587 6.19 41.38 24.45
CA TYR A 587 5.87 40.09 23.83
C TYR A 587 4.39 39.98 23.47
N VAL A 588 3.50 40.35 24.40
CA VAL A 588 2.05 40.34 24.19
C VAL A 588 1.66 41.22 23.00
N ASN A 589 2.20 42.43 22.90
CA ASN A 589 1.90 43.34 21.81
C ASN A 589 2.41 42.81 20.47
N TRP A 590 3.64 42.27 20.43
CA TRP A 590 4.18 41.66 19.22
C TRP A 590 3.32 40.48 18.74
N LEU A 591 3.04 39.52 19.62
CA LEU A 591 2.30 38.32 19.23
C LEU A 591 0.84 38.64 18.89
N THR A 592 0.22 39.60 19.58
CA THR A 592 -1.14 40.05 19.26
C THR A 592 -1.19 40.64 17.85
N ASN A 593 -0.27 41.56 17.52
CA ASN A 593 -0.19 42.15 16.18
C ASN A 593 0.11 41.10 15.11
N PHE A 594 1.03 40.17 15.38
CA PHE A 594 1.34 39.05 14.50
C PHE A 594 0.14 38.13 14.27
N SER A 595 -0.59 37.78 15.33
CA SER A 595 -1.76 36.89 15.25
C SER A 595 -2.90 37.52 14.44
N TYR A 596 -3.21 38.79 14.69
CA TYR A 596 -4.25 39.52 13.94
C TYR A 596 -3.82 39.87 12.51
N SER A 597 -2.52 39.83 12.20
CA SER A 597 -2.04 39.90 10.81
C SER A 597 -2.41 38.64 10.01
N MET A 598 -2.53 37.49 10.69
CA MET A 598 -2.85 36.20 10.07
C MET A 598 -4.34 35.85 10.07
N GLY A 599 -5.11 36.30 11.06
CA GLY A 599 -6.56 36.07 11.14
C GLY A 599 -7.32 37.24 11.74
N SER A 600 -8.48 37.58 11.17
CA SER A 600 -9.28 38.76 11.57
C SER A 600 -10.01 38.56 12.91
N GLY A 601 -10.56 37.37 13.14
CA GLY A 601 -11.32 37.04 14.34
C GLY A 601 -10.42 36.63 15.51
N LYS A 602 -10.86 36.87 16.75
CA LYS A 602 -10.14 36.45 17.99
C LYS A 602 -9.75 34.97 17.97
N LEU A 603 -10.67 34.10 17.54
CA LEU A 603 -10.42 32.67 17.43
C LEU A 603 -9.40 32.37 16.32
N ALA A 604 -9.59 32.91 15.12
CA ALA A 604 -8.68 32.72 13.98
C ALA A 604 -7.26 33.22 14.29
N ALA A 605 -7.14 34.40 14.90
CA ALA A 605 -5.88 34.97 15.36
C ALA A 605 -5.20 34.07 16.41
N ALA A 606 -5.94 33.59 17.42
CA ALA A 606 -5.40 32.67 18.42
C ALA A 606 -4.93 31.34 17.82
N LEU A 607 -5.70 30.77 16.87
CA LEU A 607 -5.33 29.54 16.17
C LEU A 607 -4.07 29.75 15.32
N ALA A 608 -4.05 30.79 14.47
CA ALA A 608 -2.96 31.03 13.52
C ALA A 608 -1.66 31.47 14.21
N GLY A 609 -1.74 32.48 15.08
CA GLY A 609 -0.59 32.99 15.82
C GLY A 609 -0.06 31.99 16.84
N GLY A 610 -0.95 31.35 17.61
CA GLY A 610 -0.59 30.32 18.57
C GLY A 610 0.04 29.09 17.91
N SER A 611 -0.51 28.62 16.79
CA SER A 611 0.07 27.48 16.03
C SER A 611 1.43 27.82 15.45
N THR A 612 1.58 28.99 14.82
CA THR A 612 2.86 29.39 14.22
C THR A 612 3.95 29.54 15.27
N GLN A 613 3.66 30.19 16.40
CA GLN A 613 4.58 30.29 17.53
C GLN A 613 4.98 28.89 18.02
N ALA A 614 4.02 28.00 18.24
CA ALA A 614 4.26 26.64 18.70
C ALA A 614 5.16 25.83 17.74
N GLN A 615 4.96 25.96 16.43
CA GLN A 615 5.79 25.34 15.41
C GLN A 615 7.23 25.86 15.46
N VAL A 616 7.44 27.17 15.62
CA VAL A 616 8.78 27.76 15.72
C VAL A 616 9.53 27.22 16.94
N PHE A 617 8.88 27.19 18.12
CA PHE A 617 9.50 26.64 19.33
C PHE A 617 9.79 25.14 19.21
N ALA A 618 8.84 24.35 18.70
CA ALA A 618 9.02 22.92 18.51
C ALA A 618 10.15 22.62 17.50
N THR A 619 10.21 23.36 16.38
CA THR A 619 11.26 23.22 15.37
C THR A 619 12.63 23.66 15.88
N GLY A 620 12.68 24.74 16.67
CA GLY A 620 13.90 25.21 17.32
C GLY A 620 14.44 24.19 18.31
N TRP A 621 13.56 23.60 19.14
CA TRP A 621 13.90 22.49 20.03
C TRP A 621 14.40 21.27 19.26
N ASP A 622 13.65 20.83 18.25
CA ASP A 622 13.99 19.70 17.41
C ASP A 622 15.38 19.87 16.76
N THR A 623 15.66 21.05 16.20
CA THR A 623 16.98 21.40 15.65
C THR A 623 18.08 21.37 16.70
N ALA A 624 17.79 21.88 17.90
CA ALA A 624 18.73 21.87 19.03
C ALA A 624 18.96 20.49 19.66
N ILE A 625 18.20 19.47 19.27
CA ILE A 625 18.25 18.14 19.87
C ILE A 625 18.71 17.08 18.86
N HIS A 626 18.16 17.13 17.66
CA HIS A 626 18.50 16.25 16.54
C HIS A 626 19.61 16.80 15.65
N GLY A 627 20.09 18.01 15.92
CA GLY A 627 21.19 18.62 15.17
C GLY A 627 20.81 18.77 13.69
N PRO A 628 21.71 18.44 12.75
CA PRO A 628 21.43 18.60 11.32
C PRO A 628 20.41 17.60 10.76
N ASN A 629 19.97 16.61 11.54
CA ASN A 629 18.87 15.72 11.19
C ASN A 629 17.49 16.24 11.65
N GLY A 630 17.42 17.43 12.26
CA GLY A 630 16.14 18.02 12.64
C GLY A 630 15.24 18.26 11.43
N ALA A 631 13.92 18.20 11.62
CA ALA A 631 12.90 18.42 10.60
C ALA A 631 13.04 19.82 9.96
N GLY A 632 13.31 20.85 10.76
CA GLY A 632 13.53 22.21 10.26
C GLY A 632 14.76 22.33 9.36
N VAL A 633 15.87 21.68 9.73
CA VAL A 633 17.09 21.64 8.91
C VAL A 633 16.86 20.83 7.64
N THR A 634 16.16 19.70 7.74
CA THR A 634 15.84 18.85 6.58
C THR A 634 14.99 19.59 5.56
N VAL A 635 13.95 20.31 6.00
CA VAL A 635 13.12 21.14 5.11
C VAL A 635 13.94 22.27 4.51
N ALA A 636 14.78 22.95 5.29
CA ALA A 636 15.66 23.98 4.77
C ALA A 636 16.64 23.43 3.71
N MET A 637 17.20 22.24 3.96
CA MET A 637 18.09 21.55 3.03
C MET A 637 17.35 21.15 1.74
N GLN A 638 16.11 20.67 1.84
CA GLN A 638 15.26 20.35 0.66
C GLN A 638 14.92 21.59 -0.17
N ILE A 639 14.54 22.70 0.48
CA ILE A 639 14.29 23.98 -0.20
C ILE A 639 15.56 24.47 -0.89
N ALA A 640 16.71 24.32 -0.24
CA ALA A 640 18.00 24.68 -0.80
C ALA A 640 18.43 23.75 -1.96
N GLU A 641 18.13 22.45 -1.90
CA GLU A 641 18.40 21.50 -2.99
C GLU A 641 17.51 21.74 -4.21
N ASP A 642 16.27 22.23 -4.02
CA ASP A 642 15.28 22.43 -5.09
C ASP A 642 14.51 23.77 -5.02
N PRO A 643 15.19 24.94 -5.03
CA PRO A 643 14.58 26.22 -4.68
C PRO A 643 13.55 26.72 -5.68
N LEU A 644 13.68 26.37 -6.97
CA LEU A 644 12.70 26.76 -7.98
C LEU A 644 11.46 25.86 -7.97
N THR A 645 11.56 24.57 -7.63
CA THR A 645 10.35 23.75 -7.47
C THR A 645 9.56 24.21 -6.26
N TYR A 646 10.21 24.35 -5.10
CA TYR A 646 9.55 24.89 -3.91
C TYR A 646 9.08 26.33 -4.14
N GLY A 647 9.89 27.17 -4.79
CA GLY A 647 9.50 28.53 -5.19
C GLY A 647 8.32 28.57 -6.14
N SER A 648 8.24 27.64 -7.11
CA SER A 648 7.10 27.49 -8.01
C SER A 648 5.86 26.97 -7.29
N TYR A 649 6.01 26.06 -6.34
CA TYR A 649 4.92 25.61 -5.47
C TYR A 649 4.41 26.76 -4.60
N PHE A 650 5.30 27.57 -4.03
CA PHE A 650 4.93 28.77 -3.28
C PHE A 650 4.26 29.81 -4.18
N ALA A 651 4.75 30.05 -5.40
CA ALA A 651 4.16 31.00 -6.34
C ALA A 651 2.80 30.52 -6.85
N LEU A 652 2.65 29.22 -7.15
CA LEU A 652 1.38 28.61 -7.52
C LEU A 652 0.38 28.64 -6.37
N ALA A 653 0.82 28.29 -5.16
CA ALA A 653 -0.01 28.35 -3.97
C ALA A 653 -0.42 29.80 -3.67
N TYR A 654 0.50 30.75 -3.80
CA TYR A 654 0.21 32.18 -3.66
C TYR A 654 -0.82 32.62 -4.71
N GLY A 655 -0.59 32.32 -5.99
CA GLY A 655 -1.48 32.71 -7.08
C GLY A 655 -2.86 32.09 -6.96
N LEU A 656 -2.94 30.81 -6.61
CA LEU A 656 -4.20 30.10 -6.39
C LEU A 656 -4.94 30.66 -5.17
N GLY A 657 -4.24 30.93 -4.06
CA GLY A 657 -4.83 31.57 -2.89
C GLY A 657 -5.33 32.98 -3.19
N TYR A 658 -4.55 33.78 -3.92
CA TYR A 658 -4.94 35.11 -4.37
C TYR A 658 -6.23 35.06 -5.20
N VAL A 659 -6.31 34.15 -6.17
CA VAL A 659 -7.48 33.97 -7.04
C VAL A 659 -8.70 33.50 -6.24
N LEU A 660 -8.54 32.60 -5.26
CA LEU A 660 -9.65 32.14 -4.42
C LEU A 660 -10.23 33.26 -3.56
N VAL A 661 -9.38 34.14 -3.02
CA VAL A 661 -9.81 35.23 -2.14
C VAL A 661 -10.34 36.42 -2.94
N ASN A 662 -9.63 36.84 -3.99
CA ASN A 662 -9.92 38.08 -4.71
C ASN A 662 -10.70 37.86 -6.03
N GLY A 663 -10.85 36.61 -6.47
CA GLY A 663 -11.48 36.26 -7.73
C GLY A 663 -10.56 36.43 -8.94
N ILE A 664 -11.12 36.20 -10.14
CA ILE A 664 -10.43 36.44 -11.42
C ILE A 664 -10.95 37.76 -11.99
N ASN A 665 -10.06 38.72 -12.25
CA ASN A 665 -10.43 40.03 -12.80
C ASN A 665 -11.51 40.76 -11.96
N GLY A 666 -11.45 40.64 -10.63
CA GLY A 666 -12.43 41.24 -9.71
C GLY A 666 -13.77 40.49 -9.60
N HIS A 667 -13.98 39.43 -10.38
CA HIS A 667 -15.13 38.55 -10.22
C HIS A 667 -14.87 37.54 -9.10
N LYS A 668 -15.36 37.87 -7.90
CA LYS A 668 -15.32 37.01 -6.72
C LYS A 668 -16.07 35.70 -6.96
N ILE A 669 -15.56 34.61 -6.39
CA ILE A 669 -16.28 33.34 -6.32
C ILE A 669 -17.38 33.52 -5.27
N PRO A 670 -18.68 33.44 -5.64
CA PRO A 670 -19.77 33.71 -4.71
C PRO A 670 -19.64 32.86 -3.44
N VAL A 671 -19.86 33.46 -2.28
CA VAL A 671 -19.76 32.85 -0.94
C VAL A 671 -18.32 32.51 -0.53
N LEU A 672 -17.55 31.81 -1.37
CA LEU A 672 -16.20 31.34 -1.01
C LEU A 672 -15.19 32.49 -0.84
N SER A 673 -15.15 33.42 -1.79
CA SER A 673 -14.21 34.55 -1.72
C SER A 673 -14.52 35.45 -0.54
N ASP A 674 -15.79 35.67 -0.21
CA ASP A 674 -16.18 36.51 0.92
C ASP A 674 -15.87 35.82 2.26
N ILE A 675 -16.13 34.51 2.41
CA ILE A 675 -15.73 33.73 3.60
C ILE A 675 -14.21 33.77 3.81
N LEU A 676 -13.43 33.52 2.75
CA LEU A 676 -11.98 33.52 2.84
C LEU A 676 -11.43 34.91 3.12
N HIS A 677 -12.02 35.95 2.52
CA HIS A 677 -11.60 37.33 2.76
C HIS A 677 -11.95 37.80 4.18
N GLU A 678 -13.08 37.36 4.73
CA GLU A 678 -13.48 37.63 6.12
C GLU A 678 -12.56 36.92 7.12
N ASP A 679 -12.06 35.72 6.82
CA ASP A 679 -11.16 34.96 7.70
C ASP A 679 -9.71 35.51 7.70
N LEU A 680 -9.33 36.26 6.66
CA LEU A 680 -7.97 36.80 6.52
C LEU A 680 -7.72 38.01 7.43
N GLY A 681 -6.56 38.01 8.10
CA GLY A 681 -6.12 39.08 8.98
C GLY A 681 -5.72 40.38 8.25
N SER A 682 -5.10 41.30 8.98
CA SER A 682 -4.72 42.63 8.46
C SER A 682 -3.65 42.62 7.37
N THR A 683 -2.99 41.47 7.13
CA THR A 683 -2.03 41.27 6.03
C THR A 683 -2.39 40.02 5.22
N PRO A 684 -3.40 40.11 4.33
CA PRO A 684 -3.91 38.95 3.60
C PRO A 684 -2.87 38.31 2.66
N GLU A 685 -1.88 39.08 2.19
CA GLU A 685 -0.84 38.62 1.26
C GLU A 685 0.02 37.50 1.83
N ALA A 686 0.28 37.52 3.14
CA ALA A 686 1.06 36.49 3.81
C ALA A 686 0.33 35.14 3.89
N SER A 687 -1.00 35.16 3.81
CA SER A 687 -1.86 34.00 4.01
C SER A 687 -2.29 33.32 2.71
N TYR A 688 -2.17 33.97 1.55
CA TYR A 688 -2.52 33.39 0.24
C TYR A 688 -1.82 32.05 -0.05
N PRO A 689 -0.50 31.88 0.17
CA PRO A 689 0.15 30.59 -0.05
C PRO A 689 -0.48 29.44 0.76
N PHE A 690 -0.89 29.71 2.00
CA PHE A 690 -1.48 28.69 2.87
C PHE A 690 -2.89 28.31 2.41
N ILE A 691 -3.70 29.29 1.99
CA ILE A 691 -5.02 29.04 1.43
C ILE A 691 -4.88 28.25 0.12
N GLY A 692 -4.05 28.72 -0.82
CA GLY A 692 -3.89 28.06 -2.10
C GLY A 692 -3.26 26.68 -1.98
N GLY A 693 -2.30 26.48 -1.07
CA GLY A 693 -1.74 25.15 -0.80
C GLY A 693 -2.79 24.16 -0.29
N LYS A 694 -3.64 24.58 0.66
CA LYS A 694 -4.74 23.75 1.19
C LYS A 694 -5.75 23.37 0.11
N PHE A 695 -6.19 24.33 -0.70
CA PHE A 695 -7.16 24.07 -1.78
C PHE A 695 -6.55 23.29 -2.94
N ALA A 696 -5.27 23.46 -3.24
CA ALA A 696 -4.57 22.67 -4.26
C ALA A 696 -4.45 21.20 -3.83
N LEU A 697 -4.10 20.94 -2.58
CA LEU A 697 -4.08 19.58 -2.01
C LEU A 697 -5.48 18.98 -1.98
N ALA A 698 -6.48 19.73 -1.50
CA ALA A 698 -7.88 19.27 -1.47
C ALA A 698 -8.41 19.02 -2.89
N GLY A 699 -8.08 19.88 -3.85
CA GLY A 699 -8.44 19.71 -5.26
C GLY A 699 -7.76 18.50 -5.88
N TYR A 700 -6.46 18.30 -5.61
CA TYR A 700 -5.75 17.10 -6.04
C TYR A 700 -6.45 15.85 -5.50
N GLU A 701 -6.68 15.73 -4.19
CA GLU A 701 -7.39 14.58 -3.59
C GLU A 701 -8.79 14.40 -4.18
N LEU A 702 -9.55 15.49 -4.38
CA LEU A 702 -10.93 15.44 -4.88
C LEU A 702 -11.02 14.87 -6.31
N PHE A 703 -10.02 15.16 -7.14
CA PHE A 703 -9.95 14.72 -8.54
C PHE A 703 -8.98 13.56 -8.79
N HIS A 704 -8.11 13.24 -7.82
CA HIS A 704 -7.21 12.11 -7.92
C HIS A 704 -8.03 10.83 -8.02
N ARG A 705 -7.51 9.91 -8.81
CA ARG A 705 -8.09 8.60 -9.01
C ARG A 705 -6.96 7.61 -8.92
N ASP A 706 -7.03 6.73 -7.95
CA ASP A 706 -6.09 5.62 -7.87
C ASP A 706 -6.14 4.83 -9.19
N SER A 707 -4.96 4.48 -9.70
CA SER A 707 -4.83 3.77 -10.96
C SER A 707 -5.65 2.49 -10.89
N LYS A 708 -6.46 2.22 -11.93
CA LYS A 708 -7.31 1.03 -11.98
C LYS A 708 -6.47 -0.22 -11.73
N GLU A 709 -6.86 -1.00 -10.73
CA GLU A 709 -6.39 -2.37 -10.61
C GLU A 709 -6.99 -3.16 -11.77
N GLU A 710 -6.13 -3.62 -12.66
CA GLU A 710 -6.55 -4.55 -13.71
C GLU A 710 -6.77 -5.91 -13.06
N LEU A 711 -7.97 -6.46 -13.23
CA LEU A 711 -8.27 -7.83 -12.86
C LEU A 711 -7.37 -8.75 -13.69
N HIS A 712 -6.35 -9.31 -13.06
CA HIS A 712 -5.50 -10.30 -13.71
C HIS A 712 -6.22 -11.66 -13.75
N PRO A 713 -6.09 -12.42 -14.84
CA PRO A 713 -6.61 -13.78 -14.90
C PRO A 713 -5.95 -14.62 -13.80
N VAL A 714 -6.78 -15.30 -13.02
CA VAL A 714 -6.31 -16.15 -11.91
C VAL A 714 -5.68 -17.39 -12.49
N HIS A 715 -4.44 -17.69 -12.09
CA HIS A 715 -3.83 -18.97 -12.42
C HIS A 715 -4.51 -20.08 -11.60
N ILE A 716 -5.28 -20.94 -12.28
CA ILE A 716 -5.95 -22.10 -11.69
C ILE A 716 -5.10 -23.34 -11.97
N LYS A 717 -4.81 -24.13 -10.94
CA LYS A 717 -3.94 -25.32 -11.05
C LYS A 717 -4.62 -26.51 -11.71
N PHE A 718 -5.94 -26.61 -11.55
CA PHE A 718 -6.75 -27.72 -12.07
C PHE A 718 -7.39 -27.37 -13.43
N ASN A 719 -7.47 -28.36 -14.30
CA ASN A 719 -8.06 -28.25 -15.63
C ASN A 719 -9.56 -28.63 -15.68
N GLY A 720 -10.13 -29.06 -14.56
CA GLY A 720 -11.55 -29.40 -14.40
C GLY A 720 -11.97 -30.70 -15.07
N THR A 721 -11.02 -31.53 -15.50
CA THR A 721 -11.28 -32.85 -16.09
C THR A 721 -10.89 -34.01 -15.17
N GLU A 722 -10.22 -33.72 -14.06
CA GLU A 722 -9.71 -34.69 -13.09
C GLU A 722 -10.82 -35.53 -12.44
N HIS A 723 -12.03 -34.98 -12.33
CA HIS A 723 -13.19 -35.73 -11.80
C HIS A 723 -13.67 -36.86 -12.72
N LYS A 724 -13.27 -36.87 -14.01
CA LYS A 724 -13.70 -37.88 -14.99
C LYS A 724 -13.10 -39.27 -14.73
N ASP A 725 -12.03 -39.32 -13.94
CA ASP A 725 -11.35 -40.56 -13.56
C ASP A 725 -12.10 -41.33 -12.46
N TYR A 726 -13.18 -40.76 -11.91
CA TYR A 726 -13.97 -41.33 -10.81
C TYR A 726 -15.35 -41.85 -11.27
N PRO A 727 -15.95 -42.84 -10.57
CA PRO A 727 -17.26 -43.40 -10.92
C PRO A 727 -18.41 -42.37 -10.96
N LYS A 728 -19.29 -42.49 -11.97
CA LYS A 728 -20.42 -41.55 -12.23
C LYS A 728 -21.37 -41.32 -11.04
N TYR A 729 -21.53 -42.28 -10.14
CA TYR A 729 -22.43 -42.13 -8.99
C TYR A 729 -21.85 -41.20 -7.90
N LEU A 730 -20.51 -41.18 -7.72
CA LEU A 730 -19.81 -40.27 -6.81
C LEU A 730 -19.72 -38.84 -7.36
N ILE A 731 -19.74 -38.72 -8.70
CA ILE A 731 -19.79 -37.43 -9.40
C ILE A 731 -21.17 -36.79 -9.18
N LYS A 732 -22.26 -37.57 -9.26
CA LYS A 732 -23.63 -37.07 -9.12
C LYS A 732 -23.91 -36.44 -7.75
N SER A 733 -23.28 -36.94 -6.68
CA SER A 733 -23.38 -36.32 -5.34
C SER A 733 -22.60 -35.00 -5.21
N ASN A 734 -21.64 -34.73 -6.11
CA ASN A 734 -20.77 -33.56 -6.06
C ASN A 734 -20.92 -32.63 -7.28
N GLU A 735 -21.95 -32.84 -8.11
CA GLU A 735 -22.20 -32.13 -9.37
C GLU A 735 -22.22 -30.60 -9.20
N GLN A 736 -22.74 -30.12 -8.07
CA GLN A 736 -22.77 -28.69 -7.73
C GLN A 736 -21.36 -28.11 -7.52
N VAL A 737 -20.45 -28.85 -6.88
CA VAL A 737 -19.05 -28.41 -6.64
C VAL A 737 -18.29 -28.35 -7.97
N ILE A 738 -18.47 -29.36 -8.82
CA ILE A 738 -17.86 -29.44 -10.15
C ILE A 738 -18.36 -28.30 -11.04
N THR A 739 -19.68 -28.06 -11.07
CA THR A 739 -20.28 -26.99 -11.88
C THR A 739 -19.82 -25.60 -11.42
N ARG A 740 -19.75 -25.38 -10.09
CA ARG A 740 -19.19 -24.14 -9.52
C ARG A 740 -17.74 -23.92 -9.94
N PHE A 741 -16.92 -24.97 -9.88
CA PHE A 741 -15.51 -24.90 -10.28
C PHE A 741 -15.34 -24.60 -11.77
N LEU A 742 -16.06 -25.30 -12.64
CA LEU A 742 -16.01 -25.07 -14.09
C LEU A 742 -16.45 -23.64 -14.46
N PHE A 743 -17.52 -23.13 -13.82
CA PHE A 743 -17.98 -21.77 -14.08
C PHE A 743 -17.01 -20.71 -13.53
N ALA A 744 -16.47 -20.89 -12.32
CA ALA A 744 -15.44 -20.00 -11.76
C ALA A 744 -14.17 -19.99 -12.63
N ARG A 745 -13.77 -21.14 -13.18
CA ARG A 745 -12.64 -21.26 -14.11
C ARG A 745 -12.91 -20.52 -15.42
N TRP A 746 -14.10 -20.68 -16.00
CA TRP A 746 -14.48 -19.93 -17.21
C TRP A 746 -14.46 -18.42 -16.97
N LEU A 747 -14.97 -17.96 -15.82
CA LEU A 747 -14.92 -16.55 -15.42
C LEU A 747 -13.48 -16.05 -15.26
N ALA A 748 -12.58 -16.85 -14.68
CA ALA A 748 -11.18 -16.50 -14.50
C ALA A 748 -10.43 -16.37 -15.83
N ILE A 749 -10.67 -17.28 -16.78
CA ILE A 749 -10.03 -17.28 -18.11
C ILE A 749 -10.44 -16.04 -18.92
N HIS A 750 -11.71 -15.62 -18.80
CA HIS A 750 -12.27 -14.53 -19.60
C HIS A 750 -12.39 -13.20 -18.85
N ALA A 751 -11.86 -13.10 -17.63
CA ALA A 751 -12.06 -11.99 -16.69
C ALA A 751 -11.84 -10.59 -17.31
N GLU A 752 -10.81 -10.42 -18.14
CA GLU A 752 -10.48 -9.14 -18.77
C GLU A 752 -11.50 -8.69 -19.83
N THR A 753 -12.15 -9.66 -20.47
CA THR A 753 -13.04 -9.46 -21.63
C THR A 753 -14.52 -9.49 -21.27
N LEU A 754 -14.88 -10.16 -20.17
CA LEU A 754 -16.27 -10.28 -19.70
C LEU A 754 -16.99 -8.94 -19.50
N PRO A 755 -16.39 -7.89 -18.88
CA PRO A 755 -17.07 -6.60 -18.69
C PRO A 755 -17.54 -5.91 -19.98
N LYS A 756 -17.07 -6.39 -21.14
CA LYS A 756 -17.30 -5.80 -22.45
C LYS A 756 -18.50 -6.43 -23.16
N LEU A 757 -19.04 -7.53 -22.63
CA LEU A 757 -20.22 -8.19 -23.20
C LEU A 757 -21.45 -7.29 -23.22
N GLU A 758 -22.41 -7.63 -24.07
CA GLU A 758 -23.71 -6.95 -24.10
C GLU A 758 -24.44 -7.13 -22.75
N SER A 759 -25.17 -6.09 -22.32
CA SER A 759 -25.90 -6.09 -21.04
C SER A 759 -26.86 -7.28 -20.91
N THR A 760 -27.44 -7.75 -22.02
CA THR A 760 -28.33 -8.92 -22.03
C THR A 760 -27.61 -10.23 -21.67
N ILE A 761 -26.40 -10.45 -22.18
CA ILE A 761 -25.60 -11.65 -21.90
C ILE A 761 -25.01 -11.57 -20.49
N LEU A 762 -24.49 -10.39 -20.11
CA LEU A 762 -24.01 -10.13 -18.75
C LEU A 762 -25.07 -10.46 -17.70
N PHE A 763 -26.32 -10.04 -17.95
CA PHE A 763 -27.44 -10.29 -17.07
C PHE A 763 -27.80 -11.78 -16.93
N GLU A 764 -27.75 -12.57 -18.02
CA GLU A 764 -27.99 -14.02 -17.92
C GLU A 764 -26.86 -14.73 -17.18
N ILE A 765 -25.59 -14.35 -17.41
CA ILE A 765 -24.44 -14.84 -16.64
C ILE A 765 -24.61 -14.50 -15.15
N GLU A 766 -25.06 -13.28 -14.83
CA GLU A 766 -25.37 -12.84 -13.48
C GLU A 766 -26.45 -13.72 -12.81
N ARG A 767 -27.52 -14.07 -13.53
CA ARG A 767 -28.56 -14.96 -13.00
C ARG A 767 -28.05 -16.38 -12.73
N HIS A 768 -27.13 -16.89 -13.55
CA HIS A 768 -26.47 -18.17 -13.28
C HIS A 768 -25.54 -18.10 -12.06
N LEU A 769 -24.85 -16.97 -11.83
CA LEU A 769 -24.08 -16.74 -10.61
C LEU A 769 -24.97 -16.78 -9.37
N ASP A 770 -26.09 -16.05 -9.39
CA ASP A 770 -27.05 -16.01 -8.27
C ASP A 770 -27.70 -17.38 -7.98
N ARG A 771 -27.82 -18.23 -9.00
CA ARG A 771 -28.36 -19.59 -8.86
C ARG A 771 -27.34 -20.57 -8.27
N LEU A 772 -26.08 -20.48 -8.70
CA LEU A 772 -25.06 -21.48 -8.38
C LEU A 772 -24.30 -21.16 -7.09
N PHE A 773 -24.08 -19.89 -6.77
CA PHE A 773 -23.25 -19.44 -5.65
C PHE A 773 -24.07 -18.88 -4.49
N SER A 774 -23.44 -18.73 -3.32
CA SER A 774 -24.02 -17.97 -2.22
C SER A 774 -24.15 -16.48 -2.62
N ALA A 775 -25.03 -15.71 -1.99
CA ALA A 775 -25.19 -14.29 -2.32
C ALA A 775 -23.88 -13.49 -2.17
N GLU A 776 -23.03 -13.86 -1.21
CA GLU A 776 -21.73 -13.21 -0.97
C GLU A 776 -20.71 -13.55 -2.07
N ASP A 777 -20.64 -14.84 -2.45
CA ASP A 777 -19.74 -15.32 -3.51
C ASP A 777 -20.18 -14.83 -4.88
N ALA A 778 -21.49 -14.83 -5.14
CA ALA A 778 -22.06 -14.30 -6.37
C ALA A 778 -21.75 -12.81 -6.50
N ALA A 779 -21.93 -12.00 -5.44
CA ALA A 779 -21.59 -10.59 -5.45
C ALA A 779 -20.09 -10.34 -5.67
N SER A 780 -19.20 -11.17 -5.11
CA SER A 780 -17.76 -11.15 -5.37
C SER A 780 -17.44 -11.44 -6.85
N LEU A 781 -18.00 -12.51 -7.43
CA LEU A 781 -17.77 -12.89 -8.83
C LEU A 781 -18.42 -11.91 -9.82
N LYS A 782 -19.53 -11.27 -9.46
CA LYS A 782 -20.15 -10.20 -10.25
C LYS A 782 -19.22 -8.99 -10.45
N LYS A 783 -18.22 -8.79 -9.58
CA LYS A 783 -17.18 -7.77 -9.82
C LYS A 783 -16.34 -8.05 -11.06
N ILE A 784 -16.26 -9.30 -11.53
CA ILE A 784 -15.63 -9.64 -12.81
C ILE A 784 -16.48 -9.13 -13.97
N LEU A 785 -17.81 -9.20 -13.85
CA LEU A 785 -18.75 -8.73 -14.88
C LEU A 785 -18.88 -7.21 -14.87
N TYR A 786 -18.90 -6.62 -13.68
CA TYR A 786 -19.08 -5.20 -13.45
C TYR A 786 -17.93 -4.68 -12.56
N PRO A 787 -16.72 -4.50 -13.12
CA PRO A 787 -15.55 -4.09 -12.35
C PRO A 787 -15.78 -2.75 -11.66
N GLU A 788 -15.55 -2.76 -10.34
CA GLU A 788 -15.66 -1.58 -9.50
C GLU A 788 -14.61 -0.56 -9.95
N LYS A 789 -15.08 0.49 -10.61
CA LYS A 789 -14.25 1.63 -10.97
C LYS A 789 -14.31 2.57 -9.78
N GLU A 790 -13.20 2.72 -9.05
CA GLU A 790 -13.11 3.77 -8.04
C GLU A 790 -13.42 5.13 -8.70
N PRO A 791 -14.57 5.74 -8.36
CA PRO A 791 -14.89 7.08 -8.83
C PRO A 791 -14.08 8.09 -8.02
N THR A 792 -13.74 9.21 -8.64
CA THR A 792 -13.14 10.34 -7.92
C THR A 792 -14.06 10.77 -6.78
N ILE A 793 -13.47 11.30 -5.69
CA ILE A 793 -14.25 11.81 -4.55
C ILE A 793 -15.25 12.88 -5.04
N ALA A 794 -14.85 13.70 -6.02
CA ALA A 794 -15.73 14.66 -6.70
C ALA A 794 -16.98 14.00 -7.29
N PHE A 795 -16.81 12.91 -8.04
CA PHE A 795 -17.93 12.20 -8.65
C PHE A 795 -18.84 11.59 -7.56
N GLN A 796 -18.25 11.06 -6.48
CA GLN A 796 -19.01 10.48 -5.38
C GLN A 796 -19.87 11.50 -4.64
N LEU A 797 -19.36 12.71 -4.41
CA LEU A 797 -20.08 13.81 -3.77
C LEU A 797 -21.43 14.09 -4.46
N PHE A 798 -21.44 14.12 -5.80
CA PHE A 798 -22.66 14.36 -6.56
C PHE A 798 -23.47 13.08 -6.80
N SER A 799 -22.82 11.94 -7.06
CA SER A 799 -23.51 10.71 -7.45
C SER A 799 -24.23 10.03 -6.27
N ILE A 800 -23.71 10.08 -5.04
CA ILE A 800 -24.36 9.44 -3.88
C ILE A 800 -25.82 9.93 -3.71
N PRO A 801 -26.11 11.24 -3.58
CA PRO A 801 -27.48 11.72 -3.44
C PRO A 801 -28.28 11.54 -4.74
N LEU A 802 -27.69 11.81 -5.91
CA LEU A 802 -28.40 11.76 -7.19
C LEU A 802 -28.82 10.33 -7.59
N THR A 803 -28.11 9.30 -7.13
CA THR A 803 -28.43 7.88 -7.44
C THR A 803 -29.58 7.31 -6.62
N TYR A 804 -30.03 7.98 -5.55
CA TYR A 804 -31.25 7.57 -4.82
C TYR A 804 -32.52 7.80 -5.64
N ILE A 805 -32.55 8.88 -6.43
CA ILE A 805 -33.70 9.22 -7.28
C ILE A 805 -34.05 8.06 -8.22
N PRO A 806 -33.14 7.56 -9.09
CA PRO A 806 -33.45 6.43 -9.97
C PRO A 806 -33.70 5.11 -9.21
N ALA A 807 -33.06 4.88 -8.06
CA ALA A 807 -33.28 3.66 -7.27
C ALA A 807 -34.69 3.60 -6.66
N ILE A 808 -35.17 4.71 -6.12
CA ILE A 808 -36.54 4.83 -5.60
C ILE A 808 -37.55 4.72 -6.75
N CYS A 809 -37.29 5.38 -7.89
CA CYS A 809 -38.13 5.25 -9.07
C CYS A 809 -38.21 3.80 -9.57
N ARG A 810 -37.08 3.08 -9.67
CA ARG A 810 -37.01 1.65 -10.04
C ARG A 810 -37.88 0.79 -9.11
N PHE A 811 -37.79 1.02 -7.80
CA PHE A 811 -38.62 0.32 -6.82
C PHE A 811 -40.11 0.60 -7.00
N CYS A 812 -40.51 1.85 -7.23
CA CYS A 812 -41.89 2.21 -7.54
C CYS A 812 -42.39 1.54 -8.84
N PHE A 813 -41.57 1.50 -9.90
CA PHE A 813 -41.91 0.82 -11.15
C PHE A 813 -42.02 -0.70 -10.99
N ALA A 814 -41.26 -1.33 -10.10
CA ALA A 814 -41.33 -2.76 -9.85
C ALA A 814 -42.73 -3.20 -9.34
N PHE A 815 -43.42 -2.36 -8.57
CA PHE A 815 -44.82 -2.61 -8.15
C PHE A 815 -45.83 -2.54 -9.29
N ILE A 816 -45.47 -1.96 -10.43
CA ILE A 816 -46.28 -1.96 -11.66
C ILE A 816 -45.90 -3.17 -12.53
N LEU A 817 -44.60 -3.47 -12.65
CA LEU A 817 -44.08 -4.56 -13.47
C LEU A 817 -44.46 -5.95 -12.93
N SER A 818 -44.46 -6.16 -11.62
CA SER A 818 -44.79 -7.46 -11.02
C SER A 818 -46.24 -7.89 -11.27
N PRO A 819 -47.27 -7.05 -11.04
CA PRO A 819 -48.65 -7.37 -11.44
C PRO A 819 -48.82 -7.58 -12.95
N LEU A 820 -48.10 -6.80 -13.79
CA LEU A 820 -48.12 -6.97 -15.24
C LEU A 820 -47.52 -8.31 -15.67
N ALA A 821 -46.41 -8.72 -15.06
CA ALA A 821 -45.76 -10.01 -15.30
C ALA A 821 -46.66 -11.18 -14.86
N TRP A 822 -47.38 -11.00 -13.75
CA TRP A 822 -48.36 -11.98 -13.28
C TRP A 822 -49.53 -12.12 -14.26
N TYR A 823 -50.08 -10.99 -14.73
CA TYR A 823 -51.13 -10.97 -15.76
C TYR A 823 -50.69 -11.61 -17.08
N MET A 824 -49.42 -11.45 -17.46
CA MET A 824 -48.84 -12.04 -18.68
C MET A 824 -48.42 -13.52 -18.53
N GLY A 825 -48.60 -14.13 -17.34
CA GLY A 825 -48.27 -15.54 -17.12
C GLY A 825 -46.78 -15.85 -17.06
N ASN A 826 -45.94 -14.86 -16.71
CA ASN A 826 -44.50 -15.09 -16.54
C ASN A 826 -44.24 -16.02 -15.34
N PRO A 827 -43.23 -16.91 -15.40
CA PRO A 827 -42.98 -17.92 -14.36
C PRO A 827 -42.52 -17.33 -13.01
N GLU A 828 -41.85 -16.18 -13.00
CA GLU A 828 -41.32 -15.56 -11.78
C GLU A 828 -41.80 -14.10 -11.59
N PRO A 829 -43.10 -13.84 -11.39
CA PRO A 829 -43.68 -12.50 -11.43
C PRO A 829 -43.24 -11.60 -10.25
N ALA A 830 -42.72 -12.17 -9.17
CA ALA A 830 -42.26 -11.42 -7.99
C ALA A 830 -40.79 -10.95 -8.08
N GLN A 831 -40.03 -11.39 -9.09
CA GLN A 831 -38.61 -11.03 -9.23
C GLN A 831 -38.35 -9.53 -9.41
N PRO A 832 -39.16 -8.74 -10.17
CA PRO A 832 -38.96 -7.30 -10.26
C PRO A 832 -38.93 -6.61 -8.89
N ILE A 833 -39.91 -6.91 -8.02
CA ILE A 833 -39.96 -6.36 -6.65
C ILE A 833 -38.78 -6.87 -5.81
N LYS A 834 -38.45 -8.16 -5.89
CA LYS A 834 -37.36 -8.74 -5.11
C LYS A 834 -36.00 -8.11 -5.46
N ARG A 835 -35.71 -7.90 -6.75
CA ARG A 835 -34.45 -7.30 -7.21
C ARG A 835 -34.39 -5.81 -6.90
N ALA A 836 -35.45 -5.05 -7.22
CA ALA A 836 -35.48 -3.62 -6.93
C ALA A 836 -35.44 -3.32 -5.42
N SER A 837 -36.11 -4.13 -4.59
CA SER A 837 -36.05 -4.00 -3.13
C SER A 837 -34.68 -4.37 -2.56
N SER A 838 -34.06 -5.45 -3.06
CA SER A 838 -32.71 -5.85 -2.67
C SER A 838 -31.67 -4.80 -3.05
N ASP A 839 -31.79 -4.19 -4.23
CA ASP A 839 -30.88 -3.13 -4.71
C ASP A 839 -31.02 -1.85 -3.85
N LEU A 840 -32.25 -1.42 -3.58
CA LEU A 840 -32.51 -0.27 -2.70
C LEU A 840 -32.02 -0.52 -1.27
N TYR A 841 -32.28 -1.71 -0.72
CA TYR A 841 -31.80 -2.11 0.61
C TYR A 841 -30.27 -2.14 0.66
N ALA A 842 -29.62 -2.75 -0.34
CA ALA A 842 -28.16 -2.79 -0.44
C ALA A 842 -27.57 -1.37 -0.51
N LYS A 843 -28.19 -0.47 -1.26
CA LYS A 843 -27.78 0.94 -1.35
C LYS A 843 -27.92 1.69 -0.01
N ILE A 844 -29.07 1.58 0.65
CA ILE A 844 -29.32 2.19 1.96
C ILE A 844 -28.33 1.64 3.00
N SER A 845 -28.14 0.32 3.04
CA SER A 845 -27.19 -0.33 3.93
C SER A 845 -25.76 0.15 3.66
N LYS A 846 -25.38 0.30 2.38
CA LYS A 846 -24.06 0.79 1.97
C LYS A 846 -23.79 2.20 2.45
N ASP A 847 -24.70 3.13 2.22
CA ASP A 847 -24.49 4.53 2.59
C ASP A 847 -24.63 4.76 4.09
N LEU A 848 -25.51 4.04 4.79
CA LEU A 848 -25.57 4.07 6.26
C LEU A 848 -24.26 3.54 6.88
N ASN A 849 -23.71 2.47 6.31
CA ASN A 849 -22.43 1.92 6.77
C ASN A 849 -21.28 2.91 6.53
N ARG A 850 -21.27 3.65 5.40
CA ARG A 850 -20.30 4.73 5.16
C ARG A 850 -20.38 5.82 6.23
N LEU A 851 -21.60 6.26 6.59
CA LEU A 851 -21.80 7.24 7.66
C LEU A 851 -21.32 6.74 9.02
N LEU A 852 -21.61 5.48 9.36
CA LEU A 852 -21.15 4.87 10.61
C LEU A 852 -19.61 4.74 10.64
N ILE A 853 -18.99 4.35 9.52
CA ILE A 853 -17.53 4.28 9.40
C ILE A 853 -16.92 5.67 9.54
N ALA A 854 -17.40 6.67 8.80
CA ALA A 854 -16.91 8.04 8.88
C ALA A 854 -17.08 8.61 10.30
N GLY A 855 -18.24 8.39 10.94
CA GLY A 855 -18.52 8.80 12.31
C GLY A 855 -17.59 8.12 13.32
N SER A 856 -17.37 6.81 13.20
CA SER A 856 -16.44 6.08 14.08
C SER A 856 -14.99 6.55 13.92
N GLN A 857 -14.54 6.81 12.68
CA GLN A 857 -13.21 7.33 12.40
C GLN A 857 -13.04 8.78 12.91
N LEU A 858 -14.07 9.61 12.79
CA LEU A 858 -14.06 10.98 13.32
C LEU A 858 -13.95 10.98 14.84
N MET A 859 -14.77 10.15 15.52
CA MET A 859 -14.71 9.98 16.97
C MET A 859 -13.34 9.49 17.43
N TYR A 860 -12.74 8.54 16.70
CA TYR A 860 -11.40 8.06 16.96
C TYR A 860 -10.33 9.16 16.76
N GLY A 861 -10.45 9.96 15.70
CA GLY A 861 -9.59 11.13 15.47
C GLY A 861 -9.69 12.16 16.61
N CYS A 862 -10.90 12.48 17.06
CA CYS A 862 -11.12 13.36 18.22
C CYS A 862 -10.48 12.78 19.50
N PHE A 863 -10.64 11.48 19.75
CA PHE A 863 -10.01 10.80 20.87
C PHE A 863 -8.48 10.87 20.80
N LYS A 864 -7.88 10.62 19.62
CA LYS A 864 -6.43 10.76 19.39
C LYS A 864 -5.92 12.17 19.74
N VAL A 865 -6.60 13.21 19.28
CA VAL A 865 -6.24 14.62 19.58
C VAL A 865 -6.27 14.87 21.08
N LEU A 866 -7.33 14.45 21.77
CA LEU A 866 -7.48 14.66 23.21
C LEU A 866 -6.48 13.83 24.03
N ALA A 867 -6.15 12.62 23.59
CA ALA A 867 -5.22 11.73 24.28
C ALA A 867 -3.74 12.14 24.07
N SER A 868 -3.40 12.84 22.99
CA SER A 868 -2.01 13.12 22.62
C SER A 868 -1.24 13.98 23.65
N PRO A 869 -1.80 15.08 24.19
CA PRO A 869 -1.15 15.83 25.27
C PRO A 869 -0.94 14.98 26.53
N ILE A 870 -1.91 14.13 26.88
CA ILE A 870 -1.82 13.22 28.03
C ILE A 870 -0.70 12.19 27.80
N LYS A 871 -0.65 11.58 26.61
CA LYS A 871 0.44 10.67 26.22
C LYS A 871 1.79 11.36 26.31
N ALA A 872 1.96 12.55 25.74
CA ALA A 872 3.22 13.28 25.78
C ALA A 872 3.65 13.68 27.19
N LEU A 873 2.71 14.07 28.05
CA LEU A 873 2.96 14.34 29.46
C LEU A 873 3.41 13.06 30.20
N ALA A 874 2.72 11.95 29.97
CA ALA A 874 3.07 10.65 30.55
C ALA A 874 4.45 10.18 30.09
N PHE A 875 4.77 10.30 28.80
CA PHE A 875 6.07 9.93 28.25
C PHE A 875 7.20 10.84 28.72
N THR A 876 6.96 12.14 28.86
CA THR A 876 7.97 13.08 29.38
C THR A 876 8.23 12.84 30.86
N THR A 877 7.16 12.61 31.64
CA THR A 877 7.26 12.22 33.05
C THR A 877 8.04 10.91 33.19
N ASN A 878 7.75 9.92 32.35
CA ASN A 878 8.51 8.67 32.32
C ASN A 878 9.99 8.90 31.98
N MET A 879 10.30 9.77 31.00
CA MET A 879 11.68 10.10 30.68
C MET A 879 12.40 10.74 31.87
N LEU A 880 11.74 11.66 32.58
CA LEU A 880 12.27 12.31 33.77
C LEU A 880 12.51 11.29 34.89
N ILE A 881 11.51 10.45 35.19
CA ILE A 881 11.61 9.38 36.20
C ILE A 881 12.75 8.43 35.84
N SER A 882 12.83 7.96 34.59
CA SER A 882 13.86 7.04 34.14
C SER A 882 15.26 7.63 34.25
N ARG A 883 15.42 8.94 34.01
CA ARG A 883 16.71 9.64 34.22
C ARG A 883 17.08 9.77 35.69
N ILE A 884 16.12 10.16 36.54
CA ILE A 884 16.35 10.26 37.99
C ILE A 884 16.65 8.86 38.56
N ALA A 885 15.90 7.84 38.13
CA ALA A 885 16.09 6.46 38.54
C ALA A 885 17.44 5.90 38.05
N ALA A 886 17.86 6.26 36.83
CA ALA A 886 19.19 5.91 36.33
C ALA A 886 20.29 6.46 37.23
N LEU A 887 20.14 7.66 37.84
CA LEU A 887 21.07 8.18 38.87
C LEU A 887 21.20 7.27 40.10
N ALA A 888 20.24 6.39 40.35
CA ALA A 888 20.25 5.38 41.40
C ALA A 888 20.45 3.93 40.90
N ASP A 889 20.86 3.74 39.63
CA ASP A 889 20.98 2.42 38.96
C ASP A 889 19.68 1.62 38.91
N TRP A 890 18.55 2.33 39.03
CA TRP A 890 17.23 1.76 38.82
C TRP A 890 16.76 2.05 37.39
N LEU A 891 16.36 1.01 36.66
CA LEU A 891 15.96 1.07 35.25
C LEU A 891 14.47 0.69 35.11
N PRO A 892 13.53 1.63 35.36
CA PRO A 892 12.10 1.34 35.40
C PRO A 892 11.42 1.41 34.03
N ALA A 893 12.13 1.73 32.94
CA ALA A 893 11.48 2.10 31.68
C ALA A 893 10.68 0.93 31.10
N HIS A 894 11.22 -0.31 31.13
CA HIS A 894 10.48 -1.52 30.74
C HIS A 894 9.11 -1.63 31.43
N SER A 895 9.06 -1.58 32.76
CA SER A 895 7.82 -1.73 33.53
C SER A 895 6.81 -0.60 33.26
N ILE A 896 7.30 0.63 33.07
CA ILE A 896 6.43 1.77 32.75
C ILE A 896 5.84 1.62 31.34
N HIS A 897 6.60 1.15 30.35
CA HIS A 897 6.05 0.93 29.02
C HIS A 897 5.08 -0.25 28.98
N GLN A 898 5.28 -1.31 29.77
CA GLN A 898 4.27 -2.36 29.94
C GLN A 898 2.96 -1.80 30.51
N TYR A 899 3.03 -0.87 31.46
CA TYR A 899 1.82 -0.19 31.96
C TYR A 899 1.13 0.64 30.87
N PHE A 900 1.89 1.37 30.05
CA PHE A 900 1.33 2.10 28.90
C PHE A 900 0.70 1.15 27.88
N ALA A 901 1.30 -0.02 27.62
CA ALA A 901 0.73 -1.03 26.75
C ALA A 901 -0.65 -1.49 27.25
N ARG A 902 -0.80 -1.73 28.56
CA ARG A 902 -2.09 -2.10 29.17
C ARG A 902 -3.15 -1.02 29.01
N ILE A 903 -2.79 0.25 29.24
CA ILE A 903 -3.71 1.38 29.01
C ILE A 903 -4.11 1.46 27.54
N HIS A 904 -3.14 1.31 26.63
CA HIS A 904 -3.39 1.39 25.20
C HIS A 904 -4.29 0.23 24.72
N SER A 905 -4.03 -0.99 25.18
CA SER A 905 -4.86 -2.17 24.92
C SER A 905 -6.30 -1.98 25.41
N PHE A 906 -6.50 -1.38 26.59
CA PHE A 906 -7.83 -1.04 27.09
C PHE A 906 -8.60 -0.11 26.14
N PHE A 907 -7.98 0.98 25.67
CA PHE A 907 -8.63 1.91 24.74
C PHE A 907 -8.85 1.29 23.35
N ASN A 908 -7.94 0.46 22.87
CA ASN A 908 -8.13 -0.26 21.61
C ASN A 908 -9.28 -1.26 21.69
N ASN A 909 -9.44 -1.96 22.82
CA ASN A 909 -10.57 -2.85 23.06
C ASN A 909 -11.90 -2.10 23.07
N LEU A 910 -11.93 -0.93 23.72
CA LEU A 910 -13.09 -0.05 23.68
C LEU A 910 -13.42 0.40 22.25
N GLY A 911 -12.40 0.75 21.46
CA GLY A 911 -12.54 1.12 20.05
C GLY A 911 -13.10 -0.01 19.18
N GLU A 912 -12.57 -1.22 19.31
CA GLU A 912 -13.06 -2.41 18.59
C GLU A 912 -14.46 -2.83 19.05
N TRP A 913 -14.82 -2.61 20.31
CA TRP A 913 -16.17 -2.80 20.82
C TRP A 913 -17.17 -1.81 20.18
N MET A 914 -16.74 -0.56 19.96
CA MET A 914 -17.56 0.47 19.29
C MET A 914 -17.61 0.32 17.75
N TYR A 915 -16.73 -0.49 17.15
CA TYR A 915 -16.64 -0.61 15.69
C TYR A 915 -17.79 -1.48 15.14
N PRO A 916 -18.57 -1.01 14.14
CA PRO A 916 -19.73 -1.72 13.62
C PRO A 916 -19.38 -2.87 12.65
N ALA A 917 -18.50 -3.79 13.08
CA ALA A 917 -17.91 -4.85 12.23
C ALA A 917 -18.94 -5.67 11.45
N ARG A 918 -20.09 -5.98 12.08
CA ARG A 918 -21.17 -6.75 11.44
C ARG A 918 -21.88 -5.98 10.33
N ALA A 919 -22.08 -4.66 10.49
CA ALA A 919 -22.69 -3.81 9.45
C ALA A 919 -21.72 -3.57 8.28
N THR A 920 -20.42 -3.47 8.54
CA THR A 920 -19.42 -3.33 7.47
C THR A 920 -19.30 -4.60 6.61
N LYS A 921 -19.39 -5.78 7.23
CA LYS A 921 -19.34 -7.07 6.53
C LYS A 921 -20.66 -7.47 5.84
N SER A 922 -21.73 -6.67 5.88
CA SER A 922 -22.89 -6.88 5.00
C SER A 922 -22.81 -6.13 3.67
N VAL A 923 -21.86 -5.20 3.51
CA VAL A 923 -21.79 -4.27 2.36
C VAL A 923 -20.59 -4.47 1.41
N ILE A 924 -19.34 -4.51 1.91
CA ILE A 924 -18.08 -4.63 1.12
C ILE A 924 -17.74 -6.06 0.64
N PHE A 925 -18.05 -6.49 -0.60
CA PHE A 925 -17.75 -7.88 -1.03
C PHE A 925 -16.26 -8.18 -1.28
N ALA A 926 -15.85 -9.45 -1.09
CA ALA A 926 -14.47 -9.91 -1.29
C ALA A 926 -14.00 -9.72 -2.75
N HIS A 927 -12.68 -9.73 -2.96
CA HIS A 927 -12.09 -9.73 -4.29
C HIS A 927 -12.42 -11.05 -5.02
N PRO A 928 -12.78 -11.02 -6.33
CA PRO A 928 -13.18 -12.22 -7.08
C PRO A 928 -12.11 -13.32 -7.09
N VAL A 929 -10.82 -12.94 -7.09
CA VAL A 929 -9.69 -13.89 -7.03
C VAL A 929 -9.77 -14.77 -5.79
N HIS A 930 -10.17 -14.20 -4.65
CA HIS A 930 -10.32 -14.95 -3.41
C HIS A 930 -11.43 -16.00 -3.53
N THR A 931 -12.59 -15.62 -4.07
CA THR A 931 -13.71 -16.54 -4.27
C THR A 931 -13.34 -17.67 -5.25
N ILE A 932 -12.63 -17.36 -6.33
CA ILE A 932 -12.15 -18.37 -7.29
C ILE A 932 -11.22 -19.38 -6.60
N LYS A 933 -10.26 -18.92 -5.80
CA LYS A 933 -9.36 -19.81 -5.04
C LYS A 933 -10.10 -20.66 -3.99
N ALA A 934 -11.13 -20.11 -3.34
CA ALA A 934 -11.95 -20.85 -2.39
C ALA A 934 -12.76 -21.98 -3.07
N VAL A 935 -13.27 -21.71 -4.27
CA VAL A 935 -13.96 -22.71 -5.10
C VAL A 935 -12.99 -23.78 -5.59
N GLU A 936 -11.79 -23.39 -6.03
CA GLU A 936 -10.71 -24.33 -6.39
C GLU A 936 -10.32 -25.23 -5.21
N HIS A 937 -10.18 -24.67 -4.01
CA HIS A 937 -9.86 -25.44 -2.81
C HIS A 937 -10.99 -26.42 -2.43
N SER A 938 -12.24 -26.02 -2.63
CA SER A 938 -13.40 -26.90 -2.44
C SER A 938 -13.40 -28.06 -3.43
N TYR A 939 -13.00 -27.80 -4.69
CA TYR A 939 -12.81 -28.83 -5.71
C TYR A 939 -11.65 -29.78 -5.34
N LYS A 940 -10.52 -29.26 -4.86
CA LYS A 940 -9.40 -30.08 -4.38
C LYS A 940 -9.81 -31.00 -3.22
N ARG A 941 -10.48 -30.47 -2.20
CA ARG A 941 -10.98 -31.28 -1.07
C ARG A 941 -11.92 -32.38 -1.54
N MET A 942 -12.78 -32.09 -2.52
CA MET A 942 -13.66 -33.09 -3.12
C MET A 942 -12.83 -34.19 -3.81
N LEU A 943 -11.80 -33.85 -4.58
CA LEU A 943 -10.91 -34.84 -5.19
C LEU A 943 -10.20 -35.71 -4.13
N GLU A 944 -9.65 -35.11 -3.07
CA GLU A 944 -9.01 -35.83 -1.95
C GLU A 944 -10.00 -36.77 -1.22
N GLN A 945 -11.26 -36.37 -1.08
CA GLN A 945 -12.33 -37.22 -0.52
C GLN A 945 -12.68 -38.38 -1.45
N LEU A 946 -12.67 -38.16 -2.77
CA LEU A 946 -12.90 -39.20 -3.76
C LEU A 946 -11.75 -40.21 -3.81
N GLU A 947 -10.50 -39.78 -3.58
CA GLU A 947 -9.31 -40.64 -3.47
C GLU A 947 -9.34 -41.52 -2.21
N THR A 948 -9.88 -41.00 -1.11
CA THR A 948 -9.91 -41.69 0.20
C THR A 948 -11.15 -42.57 0.41
N THR A 949 -12.15 -42.49 -0.46
CA THR A 949 -13.34 -43.35 -0.41
C THR A 949 -12.98 -44.73 -0.98
N PRO A 950 -12.98 -45.82 -0.19
CA PRO A 950 -12.63 -47.14 -0.71
C PRO A 950 -13.60 -47.53 -1.82
N LEU A 951 -13.05 -47.96 -2.96
CA LEU A 951 -13.78 -48.72 -3.97
C LEU A 951 -14.26 -50.01 -3.31
N THR A 952 -15.45 -49.99 -2.70
CA THR A 952 -16.16 -51.21 -2.36
C THR A 952 -16.51 -51.91 -3.66
N SER A 953 -15.64 -52.85 -4.02
CA SER A 953 -15.86 -53.85 -5.05
C SER A 953 -17.02 -54.76 -4.62
N ASP A 954 -18.24 -54.37 -4.99
CA ASP A 954 -19.38 -55.28 -5.09
C ASP A 954 -20.27 -54.82 -6.25
N LEU A 955 -19.72 -54.89 -7.46
CA LEU A 955 -20.52 -55.03 -8.68
C LEU A 955 -19.88 -56.14 -9.51
N THR A 956 -20.45 -57.33 -9.32
CA THR A 956 -20.35 -58.49 -10.20
C THR A 956 -20.18 -58.10 -11.66
N PHE A 957 -19.11 -58.61 -12.26
CA PHE A 957 -18.90 -58.73 -13.69
C PHE A 957 -20.21 -59.19 -14.39
N GLN A 958 -20.86 -58.29 -15.11
CA GLN A 958 -21.55 -58.68 -16.33
C GLN A 958 -20.81 -58.05 -17.50
N GLN A 959 -20.12 -58.94 -18.19
CA GLN A 959 -19.38 -58.73 -19.42
C GLN A 959 -20.37 -58.37 -20.52
N GLU A 960 -20.58 -57.07 -20.75
CA GLU A 960 -21.27 -56.59 -21.95
C GLU A 960 -20.24 -56.03 -22.94
N LYS A 961 -20.28 -56.57 -24.16
CA LYS A 961 -19.30 -56.45 -25.23
C LYS A 961 -18.90 -55.00 -25.53
N LEU A 962 -17.58 -54.75 -25.57
CA LEU A 962 -16.99 -53.62 -26.29
C LEU A 962 -17.49 -53.58 -27.75
N PRO A 963 -17.98 -52.43 -28.26
CA PRO A 963 -17.78 -52.06 -29.65
C PRO A 963 -16.33 -51.58 -29.83
N ALA A 964 -15.73 -51.99 -30.94
CA ALA A 964 -14.35 -51.66 -31.33
C ALA A 964 -14.08 -50.13 -31.38
N PRO A 965 -12.81 -49.71 -31.21
CA PRO A 965 -12.43 -48.30 -31.24
C PRO A 965 -12.62 -47.70 -32.64
N LEU A 966 -13.43 -46.65 -32.75
CA LEU A 966 -13.42 -45.76 -33.90
C LEU A 966 -12.21 -44.84 -33.79
N SER A 967 -11.13 -45.22 -34.48
CA SER A 967 -10.02 -44.33 -34.83
C SER A 967 -10.52 -43.24 -35.77
N LEU A 968 -10.41 -41.97 -35.38
CA LEU A 968 -10.50 -40.83 -36.29
C LEU A 968 -9.29 -39.93 -36.07
N ASN A 969 -8.15 -40.42 -36.57
CA ASN A 969 -7.15 -39.55 -37.18
C ASN A 969 -7.82 -38.92 -38.41
N SER A 970 -8.00 -37.61 -38.40
CA SER A 970 -8.34 -36.85 -39.61
C SER A 970 -7.06 -36.17 -40.12
N PRO A 971 -6.79 -36.23 -41.43
CA PRO A 971 -5.53 -35.80 -42.02
C PRO A 971 -5.41 -34.27 -42.13
N ILE A 972 -4.16 -33.84 -42.12
CA ILE A 972 -3.68 -32.50 -42.47
C ILE A 972 -4.12 -32.19 -43.92
N PRO A 973 -4.69 -31.00 -44.22
CA PRO A 973 -4.90 -30.59 -45.60
C PRO A 973 -3.56 -30.22 -46.24
N GLU A 974 -3.22 -30.89 -47.35
CA GLU A 974 -2.12 -30.53 -48.23
C GLU A 974 -2.33 -29.14 -48.86
N PRO A 975 -1.25 -28.37 -49.08
CA PRO A 975 -1.31 -27.12 -49.82
C PRO A 975 -1.56 -27.36 -51.33
N PRO A 976 -2.25 -26.46 -52.04
CA PRO A 976 -2.46 -26.61 -53.47
C PRO A 976 -1.14 -26.53 -54.25
N PRO A 977 -1.00 -27.27 -55.36
CA PRO A 977 0.25 -27.41 -56.08
C PRO A 977 0.65 -26.12 -56.79
N SER A 978 1.95 -25.86 -56.76
CA SER A 978 2.66 -24.87 -57.54
C SER A 978 2.60 -25.18 -59.04
N GLU A 979 1.91 -24.36 -59.81
CA GLU A 979 2.16 -24.25 -61.26
C GLU A 979 3.29 -23.24 -61.49
N THR A 980 4.42 -23.71 -61.99
CA THR A 980 5.45 -22.84 -62.57
C THR A 980 5.54 -23.08 -64.08
N THR A 981 5.34 -21.96 -64.78
CA THR A 981 5.95 -21.56 -66.06
C THR A 981 5.62 -22.35 -67.32
N ASN A 982 4.94 -21.65 -68.25
CA ASN A 982 5.47 -21.52 -69.61
C ASN A 982 5.23 -20.12 -70.19
N SER A 983 6.29 -19.64 -70.83
CA SER A 983 6.55 -18.37 -71.49
C SER A 983 5.73 -18.13 -72.77
N LEU A 984 5.44 -16.85 -73.08
CA LEU A 984 5.59 -16.15 -74.40
C LEU A 984 4.88 -14.79 -74.33
N VAL A 985 5.62 -13.66 -74.22
CA VAL A 985 5.94 -12.70 -75.30
C VAL A 985 4.72 -12.11 -76.03
N ALA A 986 4.46 -10.81 -75.83
CA ALA A 986 4.31 -9.77 -76.87
C ALA A 986 3.60 -8.49 -76.34
N SER A 987 4.31 -7.33 -76.44
CA SER A 987 3.87 -5.98 -76.87
C SER A 987 2.42 -5.52 -76.55
N ILE A 988 2.15 -4.37 -75.94
CA ILE A 988 2.61 -2.98 -76.13
C ILE A 988 2.53 -2.25 -74.78
#